data_AF-A0A2B7YQ49-F1
#
_entry.id   AF-A0A2B7YQ49-F1
#
_cell.length_a   1.000
_cell.length_b   1.000
_cell.length_c   1.000
_cell.angle_alpha   90.00
_cell.angle_beta   90.00
_cell.angle_gamma   90.00
#
_symmetry.space_group_name_H-M   'P 1'
#
loop_
_entity.id
_entity.type
_entity.pdbx_description
1 polymer ?
#
loop_
_entity_poly.entity_id
_entity_poly.type
_entity_poly.pdbx_seq_one_letter_code
_entity_poly.pdbx_strand_id
1 'polypeptide(L)'
;MDSKMDSGYLAPGETLDDDYDVLKPLLPEEVIGIMDQLLSHEVAWHMGHPLSQTLFTSLYLDQLLWPVPTTLDEARFDRGQIQRVVGQNNGRGDTEGGERGGGALVNLVLRAYCLALIKACDRVNTKVASEYYYEEEDFVTQLYNRKLLSDIDSAAVQDVVKDALSWLDTQQDSINTDLRNVLSNRLIFRREFLIGLELDTSVVREPCTTPFSTCLRQIGLIHASQRLGRPVDDAFSVKIQRRLASTVPPRPMVKLGFDDAMAHLTRFCQDAIDVQEILEYTGPSNLQALVWAMQSRKPQPAVYIRSLMQSLLVYKNTDILGSLSVKQFIQDDLTQLVLPTSTIFDPENDEVEIPSDPRFQIARLVDDFIKRVSQPFVDMYRTTCLNRCRVRRTLCHSVIDWDHLQAEAEEVDIRLRDLTHETPITLFENQTTYAYPLSSWAYHQKLQQLRLILQLGFELDIYAPHELAGMYYYLSHICSTHVGHLDRIRSCVIAAHEKFATTASLTSDQESAYERTFTLLDALTTQLIATDAFAIALHALYALLTRHNLLSRNNNTSTTATTTNAANSSNYSTPRLRYELRMRPFTPIALPELIPYEIFAKEAALLDISDENILDRAGRAIAEAKRNFEKMATQQQQYQGKGSGTGAGNVQADVLRTVKDELRACIGASIAIGGAKKIFENKEGRKGKGKGNGNGGGKGLRVEIPDVGSRGRWHDWWAVPKVMEGK
;
A
#
# COMPACT_ATOMS: atom_id res chain seq x y z
N MET A 1 26.57 35.31 -6.79
CA MET A 1 25.75 34.12 -7.06
C MET A 1 25.99 33.13 -5.94
N ASP A 2 24.94 32.50 -5.42
CA ASP A 2 25.04 31.48 -4.37
C ASP A 2 25.18 30.11 -5.04
N SER A 3 26.26 29.39 -4.73
CA SER A 3 26.59 28.09 -5.34
C SER A 3 25.56 27.00 -5.06
N LYS A 4 24.71 27.15 -4.05
CA LYS A 4 23.64 26.20 -3.70
C LYS A 4 22.29 26.56 -4.29
N MET A 5 22.09 27.81 -4.72
CA MET A 5 20.79 28.32 -5.18
C MET A 5 20.77 28.63 -6.68
N ASP A 6 21.94 28.85 -7.28
CA ASP A 6 22.08 29.26 -8.67
C ASP A 6 22.61 28.11 -9.54
N SER A 7 21.75 27.57 -10.41
CA SER A 7 22.14 26.54 -11.38
C SER A 7 23.14 27.06 -12.42
N GLY A 8 23.21 28.38 -12.64
CA GLY A 8 24.19 29.03 -13.52
C GLY A 8 25.54 29.29 -12.87
N TYR A 9 25.71 29.00 -11.57
CA TYR A 9 26.99 29.21 -10.88
C TYR A 9 28.05 28.22 -11.38
N LEU A 10 29.19 28.78 -11.84
CA LEU A 10 30.40 28.05 -12.20
C LEU A 10 31.47 28.33 -11.15
N ALA A 11 32.05 27.28 -10.57
CA ALA A 11 33.21 27.45 -9.72
C ALA A 11 34.41 27.97 -10.55
N PRO A 12 35.38 28.68 -9.94
CA PRO A 12 36.56 29.13 -10.67
C PRO A 12 37.28 27.98 -11.37
N GLY A 13 37.38 28.03 -12.71
CA GLY A 13 37.99 26.99 -13.54
C GLY A 13 37.02 25.92 -14.08
N GLU A 14 35.74 25.99 -13.72
CA GLU A 14 34.71 25.06 -14.21
C GLU A 14 34.12 25.53 -15.55
N THR A 15 34.06 24.62 -16.52
CA THR A 15 33.42 24.83 -17.83
C THR A 15 31.95 24.40 -17.81
N LEU A 16 31.18 25.01 -18.71
CA LEU A 16 29.75 24.71 -18.91
C LEU A 16 29.53 23.34 -19.57
N ASP A 17 30.46 22.93 -20.43
CA ASP A 17 30.46 21.64 -21.12
C ASP A 17 31.20 20.56 -20.31
N ASP A 18 30.85 19.31 -20.57
CA ASP A 18 31.55 18.13 -20.06
C ASP A 18 32.69 17.72 -21.02
N ASP A 19 33.85 17.34 -20.49
CA ASP A 19 35.04 16.98 -21.28
C ASP A 19 35.05 15.50 -21.73
N TYR A 20 34.02 14.73 -21.36
CA TYR A 20 33.93 13.30 -21.67
C TYR A 20 33.36 13.07 -23.08
N ASP A 21 34.12 12.34 -23.92
CA ASP A 21 33.68 11.93 -25.26
C ASP A 21 32.85 10.62 -25.20
N VAL A 22 31.57 10.72 -25.54
CA VAL A 22 30.65 9.58 -25.61
C VAL A 22 30.93 8.63 -26.78
N LEU A 23 31.70 9.05 -27.78
CA LEU A 23 32.08 8.22 -28.93
C LEU A 23 33.43 7.54 -28.75
N LYS A 24 34.12 7.74 -27.62
CA LYS A 24 35.38 7.04 -27.38
C LYS A 24 35.15 5.51 -27.35
N PRO A 25 36.05 4.70 -27.92
CA PRO A 25 35.97 3.25 -27.77
C PRO A 25 36.00 2.86 -26.28
N LEU A 26 35.10 1.96 -25.90
CA LEU A 26 35.00 1.42 -24.54
C LEU A 26 35.32 -0.07 -24.53
N LEU A 27 35.89 -0.52 -23.42
CA LEU A 27 36.02 -1.94 -23.12
C LEU A 27 34.64 -2.54 -22.79
N PRO A 28 34.41 -3.84 -23.04
CA PRO A 28 33.18 -4.51 -22.62
C PRO A 28 32.85 -4.32 -21.12
N GLU A 29 33.86 -4.35 -20.26
CA GLU A 29 33.75 -4.13 -18.82
C GLU A 29 33.27 -2.71 -18.49
N GLU A 30 33.72 -1.70 -19.24
CA GLU A 30 33.30 -0.31 -19.07
C GLU A 30 31.84 -0.12 -19.50
N VAL A 31 31.42 -0.78 -20.58
CA VAL A 31 30.02 -0.81 -21.02
C VAL A 31 29.13 -1.44 -19.94
N ILE A 32 29.57 -2.57 -19.35
CA ILE A 32 28.87 -3.23 -18.24
C ILE A 32 28.74 -2.27 -17.04
N GLY A 33 29.82 -1.58 -16.66
CA GLY A 33 29.81 -0.62 -15.55
C GLY A 33 28.85 0.55 -15.78
N ILE A 34 28.76 1.07 -17.01
CA ILE A 34 27.80 2.12 -17.36
C ILE A 34 26.35 1.59 -17.28
N MET A 35 26.08 0.38 -17.78
CA MET A 35 24.76 -0.25 -17.70
C MET A 35 24.32 -0.44 -16.24
N ASP A 36 25.23 -0.88 -15.37
CA ASP A 36 24.94 -1.13 -13.94
C ASP A 36 24.66 0.16 -13.17
N GLN A 37 25.41 1.24 -13.48
CA GLN A 37 25.16 2.56 -12.91
C GLN A 37 23.83 3.15 -13.39
N LEU A 38 23.51 3.01 -14.68
CA LEU A 38 22.23 3.44 -15.25
C LEU A 38 21.04 2.71 -14.62
N LEU A 39 21.17 1.39 -14.41
CA LEU A 39 20.17 0.61 -13.71
C LEU A 39 19.96 1.12 -12.28
N SER A 40 21.05 1.42 -11.57
CA SER A 40 20.97 1.96 -10.20
C SER A 40 20.29 3.35 -10.18
N HIS A 41 20.53 4.19 -11.18
CA HIS A 41 19.84 5.47 -11.35
C HIS A 41 18.35 5.31 -11.71
N GLU A 42 17.99 4.32 -12.54
CA GLU A 42 16.58 3.99 -12.83
C GLU A 42 15.85 3.60 -11.55
N VAL A 43 16.44 2.72 -10.75
CA VAL A 43 15.83 2.30 -9.48
C VAL A 43 15.73 3.47 -8.50
N ALA A 44 16.75 4.33 -8.42
CA ALA A 44 16.66 5.54 -7.61
C ALA A 44 15.48 6.42 -8.03
N TRP A 45 15.19 6.53 -9.33
CA TRP A 45 14.00 7.22 -9.82
C TRP A 45 12.70 6.48 -9.45
N HIS A 46 12.65 5.15 -9.56
CA HIS A 46 11.53 4.33 -9.06
C HIS A 46 11.27 4.50 -7.55
N MET A 47 12.29 4.84 -6.77
CA MET A 47 12.18 5.17 -5.34
C MET A 47 11.76 6.63 -5.06
N GLY A 48 11.42 7.42 -6.09
CA GLY A 48 10.90 8.78 -5.96
C GLY A 48 11.94 9.89 -6.10
N HIS A 49 13.21 9.59 -6.41
CA HIS A 49 14.19 10.63 -6.68
C HIS A 49 14.00 11.26 -8.07
N PRO A 50 14.09 12.60 -8.24
CA PRO A 50 13.92 13.26 -9.54
C PRO A 50 14.90 12.77 -10.61
N LEU A 51 14.45 12.74 -11.88
CA LEU A 51 15.30 12.39 -13.03
C LEU A 51 16.57 13.24 -13.15
N SER A 52 16.49 14.53 -12.76
CA SER A 52 17.63 15.45 -12.73
C SER A 52 18.77 15.00 -11.80
N GLN A 53 18.48 14.20 -10.78
CA GLN A 53 19.47 13.66 -9.84
C GLN A 53 19.88 12.21 -10.14
N THR A 54 19.24 11.58 -11.14
CA THR A 54 19.40 10.16 -11.45
C THR A 54 19.77 9.97 -12.92
N LEU A 55 18.82 9.62 -13.79
CA LEU A 55 19.07 9.26 -15.19
C LEU A 55 19.50 10.46 -16.04
N PHE A 56 19.02 11.67 -15.77
CA PHE A 56 19.46 12.90 -16.46
C PHE A 56 20.80 13.44 -15.93
N THR A 57 21.60 12.57 -15.35
CA THR A 57 23.04 12.78 -15.16
C THR A 57 23.88 12.03 -16.19
N SER A 58 23.31 11.08 -16.94
CA SER A 58 24.06 10.31 -17.95
C SER A 58 24.27 11.12 -19.23
N LEU A 59 25.53 11.28 -19.64
CA LEU A 59 25.89 11.92 -20.90
C LEU A 59 25.38 11.15 -22.12
N TYR A 60 25.33 9.82 -22.05
CA TYR A 60 24.76 8.98 -23.12
C TYR A 60 23.27 9.24 -23.31
N LEU A 61 22.50 9.28 -22.21
CA LEU A 61 21.06 9.56 -22.30
C LEU A 61 20.80 10.99 -22.78
N ASP A 62 21.59 11.97 -22.36
CA ASP A 62 21.46 13.35 -22.84
C ASP A 62 21.63 13.45 -24.36
N GLN A 63 22.62 12.75 -24.94
CA GLN A 63 22.85 12.75 -26.40
C GLN A 63 21.74 12.06 -27.19
N LEU A 64 21.09 11.04 -26.61
CA LEU A 64 19.95 10.38 -27.25
C LEU A 64 18.67 11.24 -27.20
N LEU A 65 18.52 12.03 -26.14
CA LEU A 65 17.29 12.78 -25.85
C LEU A 65 17.34 14.25 -26.28
N TRP A 66 18.52 14.79 -26.56
CA TRP A 66 18.71 16.19 -26.90
C TRP A 66 19.68 16.41 -28.07
N PRO A 67 19.27 17.13 -29.14
CA PRO A 67 17.90 17.58 -29.44
C PRO A 67 16.88 16.44 -29.50
N VAL A 68 15.59 16.76 -29.31
CA VAL A 68 14.53 15.74 -29.24
C VAL A 68 14.45 14.95 -30.55
N PRO A 69 14.62 13.61 -30.53
CA PRO A 69 14.48 12.79 -31.72
C PRO A 69 13.05 12.75 -32.28
N THR A 70 12.93 12.89 -33.60
CA THR A 70 11.67 12.59 -34.31
C THR A 70 11.56 11.14 -34.76
N THR A 71 12.70 10.49 -35.01
CA THR A 71 12.76 9.08 -35.40
C THR A 71 13.79 8.32 -34.56
N LEU A 72 13.64 6.99 -34.51
CA LEU A 72 14.56 6.12 -33.77
C LEU A 72 15.98 6.14 -34.36
N ASP A 73 16.09 6.25 -35.69
CA ASP A 73 17.39 6.26 -36.40
C ASP A 73 18.23 7.49 -36.09
N GLU A 74 17.56 8.59 -35.80
CA GLU A 74 18.27 9.78 -35.43
C GLU A 74 18.77 9.69 -33.97
N ALA A 75 18.08 8.99 -33.04
CA ALA A 75 18.49 8.84 -31.64
C ALA A 75 19.82 8.06 -31.52
N ARG A 76 20.94 8.75 -31.68
CA ARG A 76 22.32 8.24 -31.71
C ARG A 76 23.26 9.14 -30.92
N PHE A 77 24.39 8.60 -30.48
CA PHE A 77 25.39 9.32 -29.68
C PHE A 77 26.18 10.37 -30.49
N ASP A 78 26.19 10.29 -31.82
CA ASP A 78 26.99 11.14 -32.72
C ASP A 78 26.30 12.46 -33.13
N ARG A 79 25.04 12.67 -32.74
CA ARG A 79 24.25 13.85 -33.09
C ARG A 79 24.90 15.18 -32.71
N GLY A 80 25.52 15.26 -31.54
CA GLY A 80 26.11 16.49 -31.03
C GLY A 80 27.30 17.01 -31.86
N GLN A 81 28.03 16.11 -32.54
CA GLN A 81 29.17 16.51 -33.38
C GLN A 81 28.72 17.08 -34.72
N ILE A 82 27.63 16.57 -35.31
CA ILE A 82 27.09 17.04 -36.60
C ILE A 82 26.70 18.52 -36.53
N GLN A 83 26.15 18.97 -35.39
CA GLN A 83 25.72 20.36 -35.24
C GLN A 83 26.86 21.34 -34.95
N ARG A 84 27.94 20.90 -34.28
CA ARG A 84 29.17 21.70 -34.08
C ARG A 84 29.92 21.95 -35.39
N VAL A 85 29.89 20.98 -36.33
CA VAL A 85 30.52 21.13 -37.65
C VAL A 85 29.71 22.04 -38.57
N VAL A 86 28.37 21.96 -38.55
CA VAL A 86 27.51 22.83 -39.38
C VAL A 86 27.55 24.30 -38.94
N GLY A 87 27.83 24.58 -37.66
CA GLY A 87 28.02 25.95 -37.16
C GLY A 87 29.33 26.62 -37.56
N GLN A 88 30.31 25.90 -38.11
CA GLN A 88 31.63 26.45 -38.45
C GLN A 88 32.02 26.39 -39.93
N ASN A 89 31.36 25.59 -40.78
CA ASN A 89 31.75 25.49 -42.19
C ASN A 89 30.57 25.63 -43.17
N ASN A 90 30.39 26.85 -43.68
CA ASN A 90 29.84 27.04 -45.02
C ASN A 90 30.93 26.67 -46.04
N GLY A 91 30.96 25.41 -46.50
CA GLY A 91 31.77 25.05 -47.66
C GLY A 91 32.09 23.58 -47.86
N ARG A 92 31.51 23.02 -48.93
CA ARG A 92 31.97 21.88 -49.75
C ARG A 92 31.87 20.45 -49.18
N GLY A 93 30.82 19.78 -49.65
CA GLY A 93 30.82 18.57 -50.49
C GLY A 93 31.96 17.55 -50.39
N ASP A 94 31.50 16.29 -50.23
CA ASP A 94 32.12 14.99 -50.52
C ASP A 94 33.29 14.52 -49.66
N THR A 95 33.07 13.47 -48.84
CA THR A 95 33.82 12.20 -48.93
C THR A 95 33.27 11.13 -47.96
N GLU A 96 32.93 9.98 -48.54
CA GLU A 96 33.31 8.63 -48.12
C GLU A 96 33.45 8.31 -46.62
N GLY A 97 32.57 7.44 -46.12
CA GLY A 97 32.94 6.16 -45.49
C GLY A 97 33.95 6.11 -44.34
N GLY A 98 34.28 7.22 -43.68
CA GLY A 98 35.17 7.24 -42.52
C GLY A 98 34.52 6.57 -41.31
N GLU A 99 35.27 5.66 -40.67
CA GLU A 99 34.90 4.94 -39.44
C GLU A 99 34.17 5.86 -38.46
N ARG A 100 32.84 5.70 -38.38
CA ARG A 100 31.98 6.48 -37.49
C ARG A 100 32.44 6.24 -36.06
N GLY A 101 32.91 7.30 -35.39
CA GLY A 101 33.45 7.23 -34.03
C GLY A 101 32.54 6.46 -33.07
N GLY A 102 33.15 5.64 -32.22
CA GLY A 102 32.50 4.68 -31.32
C GLY A 102 32.43 3.28 -31.92
N GLY A 103 33.14 2.32 -31.34
CA GLY A 103 33.06 0.92 -31.78
C GLY A 103 31.63 0.36 -31.66
N ALA A 104 31.35 -0.77 -32.32
CA ALA A 104 30.03 -1.40 -32.31
C ALA A 104 29.48 -1.68 -30.89
N LEU A 105 30.37 -1.93 -29.90
CA LEU A 105 29.98 -2.02 -28.48
C LEU A 105 29.24 -0.78 -27.96
N VAL A 106 29.67 0.41 -28.35
CA VAL A 106 29.03 1.66 -27.92
C VAL A 106 27.79 1.92 -28.78
N ASN A 107 27.97 2.01 -30.09
CA ASN A 107 26.93 2.47 -31.01
C ASN A 107 25.79 1.46 -31.24
N LEU A 108 26.01 0.17 -30.96
CA LEU A 108 24.97 -0.87 -31.06
C LEU A 108 24.53 -1.35 -29.67
N VAL A 109 25.45 -1.89 -28.87
CA VAL A 109 25.11 -2.58 -27.61
C VAL A 109 24.70 -1.61 -26.50
N LEU A 110 25.54 -0.62 -26.18
CA LEU A 110 25.19 0.38 -25.15
C LEU A 110 24.00 1.24 -25.59
N ARG A 111 23.94 1.61 -26.88
CA ARG A 111 22.80 2.33 -27.45
C ARG A 111 21.49 1.56 -27.28
N ALA A 112 21.45 0.28 -27.63
CA ALA A 112 20.26 -0.55 -27.48
C ALA A 112 19.77 -0.60 -26.03
N TYR A 113 20.69 -0.78 -25.08
CA TYR A 113 20.38 -0.75 -23.65
C TYR A 113 19.77 0.59 -23.22
N CYS A 114 20.39 1.71 -23.63
CA CYS A 114 19.93 3.05 -23.28
C CYS A 114 18.54 3.35 -23.87
N LEU A 115 18.28 2.97 -25.12
CA LEU A 115 16.97 3.17 -25.75
C LEU A 115 15.87 2.37 -25.04
N ALA A 116 16.13 1.10 -24.71
CA ALA A 116 15.19 0.27 -23.98
C ALA A 116 14.95 0.79 -22.56
N LEU A 117 15.99 1.29 -21.88
CA LEU A 117 15.86 1.96 -20.58
C LEU A 117 14.98 3.21 -20.65
N ILE A 118 15.25 4.10 -21.62
CA ILE A 118 14.45 5.33 -21.81
C ILE A 118 12.99 4.97 -22.06
N LYS A 119 12.74 3.98 -22.93
CA LYS A 119 11.37 3.57 -23.26
C LYS A 119 10.66 2.88 -22.09
N ALA A 120 11.37 2.10 -21.28
CA ALA A 120 10.83 1.57 -20.02
C ALA A 120 10.44 2.71 -19.07
N CYS A 121 11.28 3.74 -18.96
CA CYS A 121 10.96 4.94 -18.15
C CYS A 121 9.72 5.67 -18.67
N ASP A 122 9.55 5.80 -19.99
CA ASP A 122 8.34 6.35 -20.61
C ASP A 122 7.07 5.59 -20.19
N ARG A 123 7.11 4.26 -20.21
CA ARG A 123 5.97 3.42 -19.79
C ARG A 123 5.68 3.55 -18.31
N VAL A 124 6.70 3.55 -17.46
CA VAL A 124 6.52 3.75 -16.02
C VAL A 124 5.97 5.14 -15.73
N ASN A 125 6.52 6.20 -16.34
CA ASN A 125 6.05 7.57 -16.16
C ASN A 125 4.59 7.71 -16.61
N THR A 126 4.24 7.23 -17.80
CA THR A 126 2.88 7.29 -18.35
C THR A 126 1.87 6.56 -17.45
N LYS A 127 2.22 5.36 -16.96
CA LYS A 127 1.35 4.59 -16.06
C LYS A 127 1.13 5.29 -14.72
N VAL A 128 2.20 5.80 -14.10
CA VAL A 128 2.06 6.51 -12.82
C VAL A 128 1.23 7.78 -13.02
N ALA A 129 1.51 8.54 -14.09
CA ALA A 129 0.81 9.78 -14.41
C ALA A 129 -0.68 9.58 -14.76
N SER A 130 -1.09 8.37 -15.18
CA SER A 130 -2.48 8.07 -15.50
C SER A 130 -3.37 7.76 -14.30
N GLU A 131 -2.78 7.57 -13.12
CA GLU A 131 -3.49 7.11 -11.91
C GLU A 131 -3.29 8.06 -10.72
N TYR A 132 -3.92 7.76 -9.58
CA TYR A 132 -3.74 8.59 -8.39
C TYR A 132 -2.38 8.33 -7.75
N TYR A 133 -1.57 9.38 -7.69
CA TYR A 133 -0.30 9.46 -6.97
C TYR A 133 -0.07 10.91 -6.51
N TYR A 134 0.87 11.10 -5.58
CA TYR A 134 1.28 12.43 -5.14
C TYR A 134 2.67 12.79 -5.68
N GLU A 135 2.73 13.75 -6.60
CA GLU A 135 3.97 14.29 -7.17
C GLU A 135 4.91 14.81 -6.07
N GLU A 136 6.21 14.55 -6.20
CA GLU A 136 7.28 14.85 -5.23
C GLU A 136 7.17 14.15 -3.86
N GLU A 137 6.17 13.27 -3.65
CA GLU A 137 6.04 12.44 -2.45
C GLU A 137 6.14 10.95 -2.79
N ASP A 138 5.27 10.48 -3.68
CA ASP A 138 5.27 9.11 -4.18
C ASP A 138 6.31 8.94 -5.30
N PHE A 139 6.30 9.89 -6.25
CA PHE A 139 7.04 9.80 -7.50
C PHE A 139 7.25 11.17 -8.11
N VAL A 140 8.25 11.30 -8.97
CA VAL A 140 8.55 12.54 -9.70
C VAL A 140 8.41 12.28 -11.19
N THR A 141 7.31 12.76 -11.78
CA THR A 141 7.03 12.60 -13.22
C THR A 141 7.69 13.67 -14.07
N GLN A 142 8.21 14.75 -13.45
CA GLN A 142 8.80 15.88 -14.16
C GLN A 142 9.95 15.48 -15.11
N LEU A 143 9.80 15.83 -16.39
CA LEU A 143 10.75 15.51 -17.47
C LEU A 143 11.66 16.67 -17.87
N TYR A 144 11.55 17.86 -17.25
CA TYR A 144 12.46 18.98 -17.50
C TYR A 144 12.59 19.40 -18.99
N ASN A 145 11.47 19.36 -19.73
CA ASN A 145 11.42 19.60 -21.18
C ASN A 145 12.23 18.60 -22.04
N ARG A 146 12.48 17.40 -21.51
CA ARG A 146 12.91 16.22 -22.27
C ARG A 146 11.70 15.37 -22.65
N LYS A 147 11.86 14.53 -23.67
CA LYS A 147 10.83 13.59 -24.13
C LYS A 147 11.40 12.17 -24.11
N LEU A 148 10.81 11.26 -23.35
CA LEU A 148 11.30 9.88 -23.17
C LEU A 148 10.96 8.95 -24.36
N LEU A 149 11.09 9.44 -25.60
CA LEU A 149 10.73 8.68 -26.81
C LEU A 149 9.25 8.20 -26.82
N SER A 150 8.34 9.01 -26.26
CA SER A 150 6.92 8.65 -26.15
C SER A 150 6.26 8.36 -27.50
N ASP A 151 6.71 9.01 -28.58
CA ASP A 151 6.16 8.83 -29.94
C ASP A 151 6.74 7.61 -30.67
N ILE A 152 7.81 7.01 -30.15
CA ILE A 152 8.45 5.85 -30.77
C ILE A 152 7.80 4.60 -30.21
N ASP A 153 7.41 3.67 -31.09
CA ASP A 153 6.83 2.41 -30.67
C ASP A 153 7.86 1.51 -29.95
N SER A 154 7.39 0.81 -28.92
CA SER A 154 8.24 -0.09 -28.13
C SER A 154 8.73 -1.28 -28.95
N ALA A 155 7.96 -1.74 -29.94
CA ALA A 155 8.39 -2.83 -30.82
C ALA A 155 9.68 -2.47 -31.58
N ALA A 156 9.78 -1.24 -32.10
CA ALA A 156 10.98 -0.77 -32.79
C ALA A 156 12.20 -0.73 -31.86
N VAL A 157 12.02 -0.38 -30.58
CA VAL A 157 13.11 -0.41 -29.58
C VAL A 157 13.50 -1.86 -29.24
N GLN A 158 12.53 -2.78 -29.17
CA GLN A 158 12.79 -4.21 -28.96
C GLN A 158 13.59 -4.81 -30.11
N ASP A 159 13.33 -4.41 -31.35
CA ASP A 159 14.11 -4.84 -32.52
C ASP A 159 15.56 -4.38 -32.44
N VAL A 160 15.83 -3.14 -32.01
CA VAL A 160 17.21 -2.66 -31.79
C VAL A 160 17.94 -3.48 -30.72
N VAL A 161 17.24 -3.90 -29.65
CA VAL A 161 17.83 -4.80 -28.63
C VAL A 161 18.11 -6.18 -29.21
N LYS A 162 17.21 -6.71 -30.04
CA LYS A 162 17.38 -7.99 -30.72
C LYS A 162 18.58 -7.98 -31.67
N ASP A 163 18.78 -6.89 -32.42
CA ASP A 163 19.93 -6.72 -33.31
C ASP A 163 21.24 -6.68 -32.52
N ALA A 164 21.28 -5.98 -31.39
CA ALA A 164 22.44 -5.95 -30.50
C ALA A 164 22.77 -7.33 -29.92
N LEU A 165 21.75 -8.11 -29.52
CA LEU A 165 21.92 -9.50 -29.08
C LEU A 165 22.47 -10.39 -30.20
N SER A 166 21.87 -10.30 -31.40
CA SER A 166 22.33 -11.07 -32.57
C SER A 166 23.77 -10.72 -32.93
N TRP A 167 24.16 -9.45 -32.83
CA TRP A 167 25.52 -9.03 -33.07
C TRP A 167 26.47 -9.63 -32.03
N LEU A 168 26.14 -9.57 -30.74
CA LEU A 168 26.96 -10.16 -29.68
C LEU A 168 27.23 -11.65 -29.95
N ASP A 169 26.22 -12.40 -30.39
CA ASP A 169 26.36 -13.83 -30.71
C ASP A 169 27.38 -14.13 -31.82
N THR A 170 27.63 -13.17 -32.73
CA THR A 170 28.65 -13.29 -33.79
C THR A 170 30.05 -12.95 -33.32
N GLN A 171 30.22 -12.28 -32.18
CA GLN A 171 31.51 -11.79 -31.67
C GLN A 171 32.24 -12.83 -30.80
N GLN A 172 32.28 -14.08 -31.28
CA GLN A 172 32.88 -15.20 -30.53
C GLN A 172 34.40 -15.07 -30.38
N ASP A 173 35.04 -14.52 -31.41
CA ASP A 173 36.50 -14.42 -31.49
C ASP A 173 37.06 -13.10 -30.92
N SER A 174 36.21 -12.06 -30.78
CA SER A 174 36.63 -10.71 -30.42
C SER A 174 36.31 -10.33 -28.97
N ILE A 175 35.29 -10.95 -28.36
CA ILE A 175 34.86 -10.67 -26.98
C ILE A 175 34.88 -11.97 -26.18
N ASN A 176 35.49 -11.92 -25.00
CA ASN A 176 35.49 -13.04 -24.06
C ASN A 176 34.06 -13.54 -23.79
N THR A 177 33.86 -14.86 -23.79
CA THR A 177 32.56 -15.51 -23.62
C THR A 177 31.82 -15.05 -22.35
N ASP A 178 32.51 -14.87 -21.23
CA ASP A 178 31.90 -14.42 -19.99
C ASP A 178 31.38 -12.98 -20.14
N LEU A 179 32.18 -12.07 -20.68
CA LEU A 179 31.77 -10.67 -20.91
C LEU A 179 30.62 -10.57 -21.91
N ARG A 180 30.64 -11.37 -22.98
CA ARG A 180 29.54 -11.47 -23.94
C ARG A 180 28.24 -11.89 -23.25
N ASN A 181 28.28 -12.96 -22.46
CA ASN A 181 27.11 -13.44 -21.72
C ASN A 181 26.56 -12.38 -20.75
N VAL A 182 27.46 -11.65 -20.08
CA VAL A 182 27.12 -10.60 -19.10
C VAL A 182 26.46 -9.39 -19.76
N LEU A 183 26.90 -8.99 -20.95
CA LEU A 183 26.24 -7.99 -21.78
C LEU A 183 24.87 -8.48 -22.27
N SER A 184 24.79 -9.73 -22.76
CA SER A 184 23.53 -10.31 -23.21
C SER A 184 22.48 -10.39 -22.09
N ASN A 185 22.86 -10.77 -20.87
CA ASN A 185 21.94 -10.81 -19.72
C ASN A 185 21.29 -9.44 -19.44
N ARG A 186 22.06 -8.35 -19.55
CA ARG A 186 21.57 -6.97 -19.37
C ARG A 186 20.63 -6.52 -20.48
N LEU A 187 20.92 -6.88 -21.72
CA LEU A 187 20.03 -6.63 -22.86
C LEU A 187 18.75 -7.45 -22.80
N ILE A 188 18.83 -8.74 -22.43
CA ILE A 188 17.66 -9.60 -22.23
C ILE A 188 16.79 -9.02 -21.12
N PHE A 189 17.38 -8.63 -19.98
CA PHE A 189 16.63 -7.94 -18.92
C PHE A 189 15.87 -6.73 -19.46
N ARG A 190 16.54 -5.84 -20.21
CA ARG A 190 15.89 -4.65 -20.77
C ARG A 190 14.72 -4.98 -21.70
N ARG A 191 14.91 -5.97 -22.58
CA ARG A 191 13.86 -6.43 -23.50
C ARG A 191 12.65 -6.95 -22.73
N GLU A 192 12.87 -7.89 -21.82
CA GLU A 192 11.78 -8.54 -21.08
C GLU A 192 11.10 -7.58 -20.10
N PHE A 193 11.85 -6.65 -19.51
CA PHE A 193 11.28 -5.62 -18.63
C PHE A 193 10.37 -4.69 -19.42
N LEU A 194 10.80 -4.24 -20.60
CA LEU A 194 9.96 -3.42 -21.48
C LEU A 194 8.71 -4.18 -21.94
N ILE A 195 8.84 -5.46 -22.35
CA ILE A 195 7.68 -6.30 -22.72
C ILE A 195 6.72 -6.42 -21.53
N GLY A 196 7.23 -6.64 -20.31
CA GLY A 196 6.40 -6.72 -19.11
C GLY A 196 5.63 -5.44 -18.81
N LEU A 197 6.27 -4.27 -19.01
CA LEU A 197 5.61 -2.97 -18.86
C LEU A 197 4.54 -2.71 -19.95
N GLU A 198 4.75 -3.20 -21.18
CA GLU A 198 3.77 -3.10 -22.27
C GLU A 198 2.51 -3.91 -22.06
N LEU A 199 2.60 -5.03 -21.33
CA LEU A 199 1.42 -5.83 -21.00
C LEU A 199 0.38 -4.94 -20.30
N ASP A 200 0.82 -4.12 -19.35
CA ASP A 200 -0.06 -3.19 -18.62
C ASP A 200 -1.38 -3.84 -18.19
N THR A 201 -2.53 -3.33 -18.67
CA THR A 201 -3.86 -3.85 -18.38
C THR A 201 -4.30 -4.97 -19.33
N SER A 202 -3.49 -5.37 -20.31
CA SER A 202 -3.78 -6.49 -21.21
C SER A 202 -3.88 -7.82 -20.45
N VAL A 203 -3.20 -7.93 -19.30
CA VAL A 203 -3.22 -9.11 -18.42
C VAL A 203 -4.61 -9.48 -17.92
N VAL A 204 -5.55 -8.54 -17.94
CA VAL A 204 -6.96 -8.80 -17.63
C VAL A 204 -7.59 -9.78 -18.62
N ARG A 205 -7.18 -9.72 -19.89
CA ARG A 205 -7.69 -10.60 -20.95
C ARG A 205 -6.83 -11.85 -21.12
N GLU A 206 -5.52 -11.66 -21.06
CA GLU A 206 -4.54 -12.73 -21.25
C GLU A 206 -3.47 -12.62 -20.16
N PRO A 207 -3.68 -13.29 -19.00
CA PRO A 207 -2.69 -13.31 -17.92
C PRO A 207 -1.33 -13.80 -18.43
N CYS A 208 -0.28 -13.06 -18.14
CA CYS A 208 1.06 -13.36 -18.63
C CYS A 208 2.10 -12.89 -17.62
N THR A 209 2.82 -13.84 -17.03
CA THR A 209 3.85 -13.60 -16.01
C THR A 209 5.26 -13.84 -16.55
N THR A 210 5.37 -14.36 -17.78
CA THR A 210 6.63 -14.78 -18.42
C THR A 210 7.68 -13.67 -18.51
N PRO A 211 7.36 -12.42 -18.90
CA PRO A 211 8.38 -11.37 -19.03
C PRO A 211 9.01 -11.03 -17.68
N PHE A 212 8.19 -10.80 -16.64
CA PHE A 212 8.69 -10.50 -15.31
C PHE A 212 9.37 -11.70 -14.63
N SER A 213 8.92 -12.94 -14.90
CA SER A 213 9.60 -14.15 -14.44
C SER A 213 10.99 -14.28 -15.07
N THR A 214 11.12 -13.91 -16.34
CA THR A 214 12.42 -13.87 -17.02
C THR A 214 13.29 -12.75 -16.45
N CYS A 215 12.72 -11.58 -16.12
CA CYS A 215 13.43 -10.50 -15.44
C CYS A 215 14.01 -10.96 -14.11
N LEU A 216 13.24 -11.67 -13.27
CA LEU A 216 13.74 -12.22 -11.99
C LEU A 216 14.97 -13.11 -12.19
N ARG A 217 14.94 -14.00 -13.18
CA ARG A 217 16.11 -14.81 -13.54
C ARG A 217 17.30 -13.96 -13.97
N GLN A 218 17.08 -12.96 -14.81
CA GLN A 218 18.15 -12.08 -15.29
C GLN A 218 18.74 -11.21 -14.19
N ILE A 219 17.93 -10.72 -13.25
CA ILE A 219 18.38 -9.97 -12.08
C ILE A 219 19.38 -10.80 -11.26
N GLY A 220 19.10 -12.09 -11.02
CA GLY A 220 20.04 -12.99 -10.35
C GLY A 220 21.37 -13.16 -11.09
N LEU A 221 21.33 -13.25 -12.43
CA LEU A 221 22.54 -13.34 -13.26
C LEU A 221 23.34 -12.03 -13.30
N ILE A 222 22.64 -10.89 -13.34
CA ILE A 222 23.23 -9.55 -13.31
C ILE A 222 23.91 -9.31 -11.97
N HIS A 223 23.25 -9.66 -10.85
CA HIS A 223 23.80 -9.57 -9.50
C HIS A 223 25.08 -10.39 -9.34
N ALA A 224 25.08 -11.65 -9.77
CA ALA A 224 26.25 -12.52 -9.70
C ALA A 224 27.44 -12.05 -10.58
N SER A 225 27.17 -11.24 -11.61
CA SER A 225 28.18 -10.78 -12.58
C SER A 225 28.65 -9.33 -12.39
N GLN A 226 28.13 -8.59 -11.39
CA GLN A 226 28.47 -7.18 -11.16
C GLN A 226 29.99 -6.90 -11.14
N ARG A 227 30.77 -7.79 -10.52
CA ARG A 227 32.23 -7.66 -10.37
C ARG A 227 33.01 -7.58 -11.70
N LEU A 228 32.38 -7.94 -12.81
CA LEU A 228 32.97 -7.88 -14.15
C LEU A 228 32.76 -6.51 -14.81
N GLY A 229 31.95 -5.63 -14.21
CA GLY A 229 31.79 -4.25 -14.63
C GLY A 229 32.91 -3.36 -14.09
N ARG A 230 33.38 -2.44 -14.93
CA ARG A 230 34.32 -1.37 -14.56
C ARG A 230 33.58 -0.04 -14.55
N PRO A 231 33.46 0.66 -13.40
CA PRO A 231 32.82 1.97 -13.33
C PRO A 231 33.47 3.01 -14.25
N VAL A 232 32.65 3.89 -14.82
CA VAL A 232 33.07 5.02 -15.67
C VAL A 232 32.38 6.28 -15.15
N ASP A 233 32.88 6.82 -14.04
CA ASP A 233 32.25 7.94 -13.34
C ASP A 233 32.11 9.19 -14.23
N ASP A 234 33.10 9.44 -15.10
CA ASP A 234 33.09 10.59 -16.02
C ASP A 234 31.97 10.54 -17.07
N ALA A 235 31.29 9.39 -17.25
CA ALA A 235 30.10 9.29 -18.10
C ALA A 235 28.83 9.89 -17.48
N PHE A 236 28.90 10.31 -16.20
CA PHE A 236 27.81 10.88 -15.44
C PHE A 236 28.18 12.25 -14.86
N SER A 237 27.34 13.26 -15.11
CA SER A 237 27.62 14.64 -14.73
C SER A 237 26.39 15.35 -14.19
N VAL A 238 26.58 16.07 -13.09
CA VAL A 238 25.58 17.00 -12.53
C VAL A 238 25.49 18.29 -13.35
N LYS A 239 26.46 18.58 -14.23
CA LYS A 239 26.43 19.78 -15.09
C LYS A 239 25.23 19.77 -16.03
N ILE A 240 24.72 18.58 -16.39
CA ILE A 240 23.51 18.44 -17.23
C ILE A 240 22.31 19.15 -16.60
N GLN A 241 22.21 19.20 -15.26
CA GLN A 241 21.11 19.89 -14.57
C GLN A 241 21.01 21.38 -14.94
N ARG A 242 22.13 22.01 -15.34
CA ARG A 242 22.15 23.41 -15.80
C ARG A 242 21.45 23.62 -17.13
N ARG A 243 21.34 22.56 -17.94
CA ARG A 243 20.67 22.54 -19.26
C ARG A 243 19.23 22.04 -19.19
N LEU A 244 18.79 21.53 -18.05
CA LEU A 244 17.43 21.08 -17.81
C LEU A 244 16.52 22.29 -17.52
N ALA A 245 15.29 22.25 -17.98
CA ALA A 245 14.30 23.28 -17.67
C ALA A 245 13.81 23.12 -16.22
N SER A 246 14.59 23.65 -15.26
CA SER A 246 14.34 23.58 -13.82
C SER A 246 14.38 24.96 -13.19
N THR A 247 13.40 25.25 -12.32
CA THR A 247 13.41 26.40 -11.40
C THR A 247 13.95 26.02 -10.01
N VAL A 248 14.25 24.73 -9.80
CA VAL A 248 14.78 24.19 -8.54
C VAL A 248 16.31 24.25 -8.57
N PRO A 249 16.97 24.60 -7.46
CA PRO A 249 18.43 24.63 -7.40
C PRO A 249 19.08 23.29 -7.75
N PRO A 250 20.34 23.29 -8.23
CA PRO A 250 21.05 22.07 -8.56
C PRO A 250 21.23 21.21 -7.31
N ARG A 251 20.97 19.91 -7.45
CA ARG A 251 21.04 18.95 -6.34
C ARG A 251 22.09 17.88 -6.61
N PRO A 252 22.74 17.33 -5.57
CA PRO A 252 23.72 16.27 -5.77
C PRO A 252 23.08 15.05 -6.45
N MET A 253 23.88 14.34 -7.24
CA MET A 253 23.50 13.07 -7.83
C MET A 253 23.22 12.04 -6.72
N VAL A 254 22.14 11.29 -6.88
CA VAL A 254 21.77 10.23 -5.94
C VAL A 254 22.66 9.02 -6.16
N LYS A 255 23.23 8.49 -5.09
CA LYS A 255 24.02 7.24 -5.12
C LYS A 255 23.21 6.14 -4.43
N LEU A 256 22.68 5.22 -5.23
CA LEU A 256 22.02 4.00 -4.74
C LEU A 256 23.00 2.83 -4.84
N GLY A 257 23.06 2.00 -3.80
CA GLY A 257 23.87 0.78 -3.82
C GLY A 257 23.31 -0.24 -4.81
N PHE A 258 24.19 -0.97 -5.50
CA PHE A 258 23.77 -1.96 -6.49
C PHE A 258 22.95 -3.10 -5.88
N ASP A 259 23.29 -3.54 -4.66
CA ASP A 259 22.51 -4.55 -3.93
C ASP A 259 21.08 -4.07 -3.64
N ASP A 260 20.92 -2.82 -3.21
CA ASP A 260 19.61 -2.21 -2.97
C ASP A 260 18.82 -2.09 -4.28
N ALA A 261 19.50 -1.78 -5.39
CA ALA A 261 18.89 -1.72 -6.71
C ALA A 261 18.37 -3.10 -7.17
N MET A 262 19.17 -4.15 -7.01
CA MET A 262 18.78 -5.53 -7.32
C MET A 262 17.62 -6.01 -6.43
N ALA A 263 17.65 -5.69 -5.14
CA ALA A 263 16.58 -6.03 -4.20
C ALA A 263 15.25 -5.35 -4.60
N HIS A 264 15.30 -4.07 -4.98
CA HIS A 264 14.12 -3.36 -5.44
C HIS A 264 13.56 -3.93 -6.75
N LEU A 265 14.40 -4.19 -7.76
CA LEU A 265 13.94 -4.78 -9.03
C LEU A 265 13.38 -6.19 -8.84
N THR A 266 14.02 -7.01 -8.00
CA THR A 266 13.50 -8.33 -7.64
C THR A 266 12.10 -8.18 -7.07
N ARG A 267 11.92 -7.21 -6.16
CA ARG A 267 10.61 -6.96 -5.56
C ARG A 267 9.59 -6.45 -6.57
N PHE A 268 9.98 -5.50 -7.41
CA PHE A 268 9.15 -4.95 -8.48
C PHE A 268 8.62 -6.04 -9.39
N CYS A 269 9.50 -6.90 -9.93
CA CYS A 269 9.10 -7.96 -10.85
C CYS A 269 8.24 -9.01 -10.16
N GLN A 270 8.52 -9.36 -8.90
CA GLN A 270 7.67 -10.29 -8.15
C GLN A 270 6.30 -9.69 -7.88
N ASP A 271 6.23 -8.42 -7.48
CA ASP A 271 4.96 -7.72 -7.25
C ASP A 271 4.15 -7.60 -8.56
N ALA A 272 4.79 -7.42 -9.71
CA ALA A 272 4.13 -7.39 -11.02
C ALA A 272 3.57 -8.75 -11.48
N ILE A 273 4.14 -9.85 -10.98
CA ILE A 273 3.58 -11.20 -11.17
C ILE A 273 2.39 -11.39 -10.21
N ASP A 274 2.62 -11.14 -8.93
CA ASP A 274 1.66 -11.39 -7.86
C ASP A 274 0.38 -10.54 -8.00
N VAL A 275 0.46 -9.32 -8.57
CA VAL A 275 -0.71 -8.44 -8.76
C VAL A 275 -1.79 -9.10 -9.63
N GLN A 276 -1.42 -10.02 -10.51
CA GLN A 276 -2.38 -10.70 -11.39
C GLN A 276 -3.30 -11.65 -10.60
N GLU A 277 -2.94 -12.06 -9.38
CA GLU A 277 -3.81 -12.89 -8.52
C GLU A 277 -5.11 -12.19 -8.15
N ILE A 278 -5.15 -10.85 -8.13
CA ILE A 278 -6.38 -10.10 -7.82
C ILE A 278 -7.44 -10.24 -8.93
N LEU A 279 -7.04 -10.68 -10.12
CA LEU A 279 -7.95 -10.93 -11.24
C LEU A 279 -8.81 -12.19 -11.01
N GLU A 280 -8.42 -13.07 -10.08
CA GLU A 280 -9.23 -14.20 -9.62
C GLU A 280 -10.33 -13.71 -8.66
N TYR A 281 -11.35 -13.08 -9.21
CA TYR A 281 -12.45 -12.53 -8.43
C TYR A 281 -13.34 -13.62 -7.83
N THR A 282 -13.45 -13.62 -6.50
CA THR A 282 -14.34 -14.52 -5.74
C THR A 282 -15.33 -13.76 -4.85
N GLY A 283 -15.34 -12.43 -4.94
CA GLY A 283 -16.23 -11.54 -4.20
C GLY A 283 -15.51 -10.29 -3.67
N PRO A 284 -16.25 -9.23 -3.29
CA PRO A 284 -15.68 -7.95 -2.90
C PRO A 284 -14.85 -8.01 -1.61
N SER A 285 -15.28 -8.83 -0.65
CA SER A 285 -14.53 -9.06 0.60
C SER A 285 -13.18 -9.75 0.37
N ASN A 286 -13.11 -10.73 -0.53
CA ASN A 286 -11.85 -11.39 -0.88
C ASN A 286 -10.92 -10.44 -1.63
N LEU A 287 -11.46 -9.71 -2.62
CA LEU A 287 -10.70 -8.72 -3.36
C LEU A 287 -10.09 -7.66 -2.42
N GLN A 288 -10.87 -7.16 -1.45
CA GLN A 288 -10.40 -6.19 -0.46
C GLN A 288 -9.26 -6.76 0.39
N ALA A 289 -9.35 -8.02 0.81
CA ALA A 289 -8.31 -8.70 1.58
C ALA A 289 -7.01 -8.86 0.77
N LEU A 290 -7.10 -9.28 -0.51
CA LEU A 290 -5.94 -9.44 -1.40
C LEU A 290 -5.26 -8.08 -1.67
N VAL A 291 -6.06 -7.08 -2.03
CA VAL A 291 -5.59 -5.71 -2.27
C VAL A 291 -4.89 -5.15 -1.03
N TRP A 292 -5.48 -5.31 0.16
CA TRP A 292 -4.88 -4.85 1.41
C TRP A 292 -3.59 -5.60 1.76
N ALA A 293 -3.59 -6.93 1.62
CA ALA A 293 -2.41 -7.76 1.89
C ALA A 293 -1.24 -7.37 0.98
N MET A 294 -1.51 -7.12 -0.31
CA MET A 294 -0.48 -6.69 -1.23
C MET A 294 0.04 -5.27 -0.88
N GLN A 295 -0.86 -4.31 -0.62
CA GLN A 295 -0.46 -2.93 -0.34
C GLN A 295 0.19 -2.73 1.04
N SER A 296 0.03 -3.68 1.95
CA SER A 296 0.64 -3.67 3.28
C SER A 296 2.03 -4.35 3.34
N ARG A 297 2.52 -4.90 2.22
CA ARG A 297 3.87 -5.46 2.09
C ARG A 297 4.92 -4.46 2.59
N LYS A 298 6.02 -4.97 3.16
CA LYS A 298 7.15 -4.16 3.65
C LYS A 298 8.44 -4.62 2.94
N PRO A 299 9.12 -3.74 2.16
CA PRO A 299 8.67 -2.39 1.77
C PRO A 299 7.37 -2.42 0.95
N GLN A 300 6.65 -1.28 0.94
CA GLN A 300 5.40 -1.13 0.17
C GLN A 300 5.69 -1.35 -1.33
N PRO A 301 4.75 -1.91 -2.12
CA PRO A 301 4.94 -2.07 -3.56
C PRO A 301 5.31 -0.74 -4.25
N ALA A 302 6.16 -0.83 -5.27
CA ALA A 302 6.62 0.33 -6.02
C ALA A 302 5.44 1.12 -6.63
N VAL A 303 5.62 2.43 -6.84
CA VAL A 303 4.52 3.32 -7.30
C VAL A 303 3.91 2.84 -8.61
N TYR A 304 4.73 2.30 -9.52
CA TYR A 304 4.24 1.68 -10.73
C TYR A 304 3.27 0.53 -10.45
N ILE A 305 3.61 -0.41 -9.55
CA ILE A 305 2.75 -1.54 -9.18
C ILE A 305 1.44 -1.03 -8.56
N ARG A 306 1.53 -0.03 -7.70
CA ARG A 306 0.35 0.61 -7.09
C ARG A 306 -0.56 1.23 -8.13
N SER A 307 0.02 1.86 -9.15
CA SER A 307 -0.71 2.46 -10.27
C SER A 307 -1.32 1.40 -11.18
N LEU A 308 -0.55 0.35 -11.52
CA LEU A 308 -1.04 -0.81 -12.27
C LEU A 308 -2.23 -1.45 -11.55
N MET A 309 -2.14 -1.67 -10.24
CA MET A 309 -3.23 -2.22 -9.46
C MET A 309 -4.49 -1.35 -9.50
N GLN A 310 -4.36 -0.01 -9.48
CA GLN A 310 -5.50 0.89 -9.69
C GLN A 310 -6.13 0.71 -11.08
N SER A 311 -5.31 0.65 -12.14
CA SER A 311 -5.80 0.44 -13.50
C SER A 311 -6.45 -0.94 -13.70
N LEU A 312 -5.99 -1.97 -12.95
CA LEU A 312 -6.62 -3.30 -12.97
C LEU A 312 -7.95 -3.29 -12.21
N LEU A 313 -7.99 -2.65 -11.03
CA LEU A 313 -9.22 -2.50 -10.24
C LEU A 313 -10.29 -1.73 -11.00
N VAL A 314 -9.91 -0.70 -11.76
CA VAL A 314 -10.81 0.11 -12.59
C VAL A 314 -10.34 0.09 -14.04
N TYR A 315 -10.61 -1.03 -14.70
CA TYR A 315 -10.24 -1.27 -16.08
C TYR A 315 -10.95 -0.29 -17.02
N LYS A 316 -10.16 0.50 -17.76
CA LYS A 316 -10.62 1.49 -18.75
C LYS A 316 -11.69 2.47 -18.22
N ASN A 317 -11.69 2.75 -16.92
CA ASN A 317 -12.64 3.63 -16.26
C ASN A 317 -14.12 3.20 -16.34
N THR A 318 -14.40 1.92 -16.65
CA THR A 318 -15.77 1.41 -16.78
C THR A 318 -16.01 0.13 -16.00
N ASP A 319 -15.06 -0.80 -16.05
CA ASP A 319 -15.26 -2.17 -15.56
C ASP A 319 -14.30 -2.49 -14.42
N ILE A 320 -14.76 -3.26 -13.45
CA ILE A 320 -13.97 -3.79 -12.35
C ILE A 320 -13.29 -5.08 -12.82
N LEU A 321 -11.95 -5.11 -12.75
CA LEU A 321 -11.13 -6.25 -13.20
C LEU A 321 -11.46 -6.69 -14.65
N GLY A 322 -11.96 -5.76 -15.48
CA GLY A 322 -12.38 -5.93 -16.88
C GLY A 322 -13.46 -6.97 -17.18
N SER A 323 -14.14 -7.48 -16.15
CA SER A 323 -15.21 -8.50 -16.30
C SER A 323 -16.52 -8.13 -15.60
N LEU A 324 -16.48 -7.18 -14.65
CA LEU A 324 -17.64 -6.81 -13.84
C LEU A 324 -18.00 -5.34 -14.08
N SER A 325 -19.28 -5.03 -14.18
CA SER A 325 -19.72 -3.63 -14.09
C SER A 325 -19.64 -3.14 -12.64
N VAL A 326 -19.52 -1.82 -12.44
CA VAL A 326 -19.58 -1.23 -11.08
C VAL A 326 -20.91 -1.54 -10.39
N LYS A 327 -22.02 -1.58 -11.14
CA LYS A 327 -23.35 -2.00 -10.63
C LYS A 327 -23.30 -3.43 -10.09
N GLN A 328 -22.76 -4.38 -10.87
CA GLN A 328 -22.63 -5.77 -10.44
C GLN A 328 -21.73 -5.88 -9.20
N PHE A 329 -20.62 -5.16 -9.17
CA PHE A 329 -19.68 -5.21 -8.05
C PHE A 329 -20.31 -4.76 -6.72
N ILE A 330 -21.13 -3.70 -6.76
CA ILE A 330 -21.89 -3.24 -5.59
C ILE A 330 -22.99 -4.24 -5.21
N GLN A 331 -23.70 -4.78 -6.20
CA GLN A 331 -24.74 -5.78 -5.98
C GLN A 331 -24.17 -7.06 -5.36
N ASP A 332 -22.97 -7.50 -5.78
CA ASP A 332 -22.28 -8.64 -5.17
C ASP A 332 -22.02 -8.39 -3.67
N ASP A 333 -21.57 -7.18 -3.29
CA ASP A 333 -21.29 -6.87 -1.88
C ASP A 333 -22.56 -6.79 -1.04
N LEU A 334 -23.60 -6.15 -1.58
CA LEU A 334 -24.91 -6.05 -0.94
C LEU A 334 -25.56 -7.43 -0.76
N THR A 335 -25.54 -8.27 -1.80
CA THR A 335 -26.14 -9.61 -1.75
C THR A 335 -25.37 -10.56 -0.84
N GLN A 336 -24.03 -10.46 -0.80
CA GLN A 336 -23.21 -11.28 0.09
C GLN A 336 -23.37 -10.93 1.57
N LEU A 337 -23.71 -9.66 1.91
CA LEU A 337 -23.76 -9.20 3.30
C LEU A 337 -25.17 -9.08 3.88
N VAL A 338 -26.09 -8.44 3.13
CA VAL A 338 -27.40 -8.00 3.68
C VAL A 338 -28.61 -8.51 2.87
N LEU A 339 -28.42 -8.94 1.61
CA LEU A 339 -29.51 -9.22 0.66
C LEU A 339 -29.34 -10.55 -0.11
N PRO A 340 -29.14 -11.71 0.54
CA PRO A 340 -28.81 -12.98 -0.12
C PRO A 340 -29.77 -13.39 -1.23
N THR A 341 -31.08 -13.14 -1.05
CA THR A 341 -32.13 -13.54 -2.00
C THR A 341 -33.19 -12.46 -2.16
N SER A 342 -32.78 -11.18 -2.13
CA SER A 342 -33.75 -10.08 -2.13
C SER A 342 -34.38 -9.83 -3.50
N THR A 343 -35.68 -9.55 -3.50
CA THR A 343 -36.44 -9.17 -4.70
C THR A 343 -36.11 -7.75 -5.18
N ILE A 344 -35.36 -6.94 -4.42
CA ILE A 344 -35.00 -5.58 -4.84
C ILE A 344 -34.01 -5.57 -6.01
N PHE A 345 -33.27 -6.66 -6.22
CA PHE A 345 -32.37 -6.85 -7.36
C PHE A 345 -32.91 -7.85 -8.38
N ASP A 346 -34.20 -8.16 -8.32
CA ASP A 346 -34.83 -9.05 -9.31
C ASP A 346 -34.73 -8.42 -10.71
N PRO A 347 -34.13 -9.11 -11.71
CA PRO A 347 -34.06 -8.61 -13.08
C PRO A 347 -35.44 -8.29 -13.67
N GLU A 348 -36.51 -8.96 -13.23
CA GLU A 348 -37.87 -8.66 -13.67
C GLU A 348 -38.29 -7.21 -13.34
N ASN A 349 -37.69 -6.58 -12.34
CA ASN A 349 -37.99 -5.19 -12.01
C ASN A 349 -37.51 -4.21 -13.09
N ASP A 350 -36.38 -4.53 -13.75
CA ASP A 350 -35.80 -3.71 -14.81
C ASP A 350 -36.58 -3.83 -16.13
N GLU A 351 -37.38 -4.90 -16.31
CA GLU A 351 -38.21 -5.14 -17.50
C GLU A 351 -39.54 -4.36 -17.51
N VAL A 352 -39.99 -3.90 -16.35
CA VAL A 352 -41.27 -3.20 -16.22
C VAL A 352 -41.08 -1.71 -16.52
N GLU A 353 -41.69 -1.18 -17.57
CA GLU A 353 -41.58 0.24 -17.94
C GLU A 353 -42.70 1.14 -17.39
N ILE A 354 -43.62 0.60 -16.59
CA ILE A 354 -44.82 1.32 -16.13
C ILE A 354 -44.50 2.12 -14.86
N PRO A 355 -44.55 3.47 -14.86
CA PRO A 355 -44.11 4.28 -13.71
C PRO A 355 -44.90 4.07 -12.41
N SER A 356 -46.15 3.65 -12.51
CA SER A 356 -47.01 3.37 -11.34
C SER A 356 -46.80 1.98 -10.74
N ASP A 357 -46.12 1.06 -11.43
CA ASP A 357 -45.85 -0.28 -10.91
C ASP A 357 -44.75 -0.19 -9.83
N PRO A 358 -44.94 -0.80 -8.64
CA PRO A 358 -43.93 -0.83 -7.60
C PRO A 358 -42.58 -1.36 -8.06
N ARG A 359 -42.54 -2.32 -9.00
CA ARG A 359 -41.30 -2.91 -9.53
C ARG A 359 -40.44 -1.91 -10.29
N PHE A 360 -41.05 -1.09 -11.15
CA PHE A 360 -40.33 0.01 -11.82
C PHE A 360 -39.79 1.03 -10.80
N GLN A 361 -40.58 1.36 -9.76
CA GLN A 361 -40.15 2.30 -8.73
C GLN A 361 -38.98 1.75 -7.90
N ILE A 362 -39.00 0.45 -7.57
CA ILE A 362 -37.90 -0.26 -6.91
C ILE A 362 -36.64 -0.20 -7.78
N ALA A 363 -36.73 -0.59 -9.06
CA ALA A 363 -35.60 -0.56 -9.99
C ALA A 363 -34.97 0.84 -10.06
N ARG A 364 -35.78 1.90 -10.19
CA ARG A 364 -35.30 3.29 -10.24
C ARG A 364 -34.63 3.75 -8.95
N LEU A 365 -35.24 3.47 -7.80
CA LEU A 365 -34.67 3.81 -6.49
C LEU A 365 -33.32 3.12 -6.26
N VAL A 366 -33.24 1.82 -6.58
CA VAL A 366 -32.02 1.03 -6.44
C VAL A 366 -30.94 1.51 -7.41
N ASP A 367 -31.27 1.77 -8.67
CA ASP A 367 -30.32 2.28 -9.66
C ASP A 367 -29.76 3.65 -9.25
N ASP A 368 -30.60 4.55 -8.76
CA ASP A 368 -30.15 5.88 -8.33
C ASP A 368 -29.29 5.80 -7.07
N PHE A 369 -29.60 4.90 -6.14
CA PHE A 369 -28.74 4.57 -5.00
C PHE A 369 -27.38 4.01 -5.47
N ILE A 370 -27.37 3.02 -6.36
CA ILE A 370 -26.13 2.42 -6.90
C ILE A 370 -25.27 3.48 -7.57
N LYS A 371 -25.85 4.34 -8.41
CA LYS A 371 -25.12 5.46 -9.03
C LYS A 371 -24.52 6.39 -7.98
N ARG A 372 -25.26 6.69 -6.92
CA ARG A 372 -24.83 7.57 -5.84
C ARG A 372 -23.62 7.02 -5.07
N VAL A 373 -23.58 5.71 -4.82
CA VAL A 373 -22.50 5.05 -4.07
C VAL A 373 -21.36 4.51 -4.95
N SER A 374 -21.53 4.47 -6.27
CA SER A 374 -20.56 3.93 -7.24
C SER A 374 -19.14 4.44 -7.03
N GLN A 375 -18.95 5.75 -7.08
CA GLN A 375 -17.62 6.35 -6.95
C GLN A 375 -17.04 6.18 -5.53
N PRO A 376 -17.76 6.51 -4.44
CA PRO A 376 -17.28 6.27 -3.07
C PRO A 376 -16.87 4.83 -2.79
N PHE A 377 -17.63 3.85 -3.30
CA PHE A 377 -17.35 2.42 -3.11
C PHE A 377 -16.08 1.97 -3.84
N VAL A 378 -15.94 2.33 -5.12
CA VAL A 378 -14.74 2.02 -5.90
C VAL A 378 -13.50 2.71 -5.31
N ASP A 379 -13.65 3.95 -4.84
CA ASP A 379 -12.57 4.71 -4.21
C ASP A 379 -12.07 4.10 -2.90
N MET A 380 -12.89 3.30 -2.19
CA MET A 380 -12.41 2.54 -1.03
C MET A 380 -11.29 1.57 -1.43
N TYR A 381 -11.41 0.90 -2.58
CA TYR A 381 -10.39 -0.01 -3.09
C TYR A 381 -9.18 0.76 -3.62
N ARG A 382 -9.40 1.78 -4.47
CA ARG A 382 -8.31 2.59 -5.03
C ARG A 382 -7.50 3.31 -3.96
N THR A 383 -8.15 3.80 -2.90
CA THR A 383 -7.48 4.50 -1.79
C THR A 383 -6.43 3.62 -1.12
N THR A 384 -6.64 2.30 -1.03
CA THR A 384 -5.63 1.38 -0.44
C THR A 384 -4.31 1.32 -1.22
N CYS A 385 -4.33 1.72 -2.50
CA CYS A 385 -3.17 1.75 -3.40
C CYS A 385 -2.28 2.99 -3.18
N LEU A 386 -2.70 3.94 -2.36
CA LEU A 386 -1.89 5.11 -2.04
C LEU A 386 -0.78 4.73 -1.06
N ASN A 387 0.21 5.62 -0.87
CA ASN A 387 1.12 5.44 0.26
C ASN A 387 0.36 5.46 1.59
N ARG A 388 0.86 4.73 2.59
CA ARG A 388 0.14 4.47 3.85
C ARG A 388 -0.31 5.75 4.57
N CYS A 389 0.50 6.81 4.52
CA CYS A 389 0.15 8.12 5.08
C CYS A 389 -1.07 8.74 4.39
N ARG A 390 -1.09 8.67 3.05
CA ARG A 390 -2.20 9.16 2.23
C ARG A 390 -3.45 8.31 2.37
N VAL A 391 -3.34 6.98 2.50
CA VAL A 391 -4.49 6.12 2.84
C VAL A 391 -5.22 6.66 4.06
N ARG A 392 -4.50 6.85 5.18
CA ARG A 392 -5.11 7.34 6.43
C ARG A 392 -5.75 8.72 6.27
N ARG A 393 -5.08 9.63 5.56
CA ARG A 393 -5.57 10.99 5.34
C ARG A 393 -6.84 11.02 4.50
N THR A 394 -6.88 10.26 3.40
CA THR A 394 -8.06 10.14 2.54
C THR A 394 -9.24 9.54 3.30
N LEU A 395 -9.00 8.48 4.10
CA LEU A 395 -10.06 7.87 4.92
C LEU A 395 -10.70 8.84 5.92
N CYS A 396 -9.92 9.74 6.51
CA CYS A 396 -10.46 10.77 7.42
C CYS A 396 -11.42 11.76 6.72
N HIS A 397 -11.35 11.87 5.39
CA HIS A 397 -12.28 12.67 4.59
C HIS A 397 -13.44 11.82 4.08
N SER A 398 -13.16 10.65 3.47
CA SER A 398 -14.19 9.80 2.87
C SER A 398 -15.23 9.32 3.89
N VAL A 399 -14.84 9.09 5.14
CA VAL A 399 -15.75 8.60 6.18
C VAL A 399 -16.90 9.58 6.47
N ILE A 400 -16.71 10.88 6.21
CA ILE A 400 -17.76 11.90 6.33
C ILE A 400 -18.79 11.71 5.21
N ASP A 401 -18.34 11.46 3.99
CA ASP A 401 -19.23 11.18 2.87
C ASP A 401 -20.04 9.90 3.12
N TRP A 402 -19.42 8.88 3.71
CA TRP A 402 -20.11 7.65 4.12
C TRP A 402 -21.12 7.84 5.25
N ASP A 403 -20.92 8.83 6.13
CA ASP A 403 -21.92 9.22 7.14
C ASP A 403 -23.18 9.79 6.49
N HIS A 404 -23.02 10.66 5.49
CA HIS A 404 -24.14 11.18 4.71
C HIS A 404 -24.81 10.09 3.85
N LEU A 405 -24.03 9.24 3.19
CA LEU A 405 -24.55 8.14 2.38
C LEU A 405 -25.36 7.14 3.21
N GLN A 406 -24.99 6.91 4.47
CA GLN A 406 -25.80 6.09 5.37
C GLN A 406 -27.18 6.70 5.62
N ALA A 407 -27.26 8.01 5.88
CA ALA A 407 -28.53 8.69 6.08
C ALA A 407 -29.39 8.68 4.80
N GLU A 408 -28.78 8.94 3.63
CA GLU A 408 -29.45 8.82 2.33
C GLU A 408 -29.96 7.39 2.09
N ALA A 409 -29.16 6.37 2.41
CA ALA A 409 -29.54 4.96 2.28
C ALA A 409 -30.75 4.59 3.17
N GLU A 410 -30.83 5.18 4.37
CA GLU A 410 -31.97 4.97 5.26
C GLU A 410 -33.27 5.53 4.67
N GLU A 411 -33.21 6.71 4.02
CA GLU A 411 -34.36 7.25 3.30
C GLU A 411 -34.81 6.36 2.14
N VAL A 412 -33.86 5.75 1.43
CA VAL A 412 -34.15 4.79 0.35
C VAL A 412 -34.80 3.53 0.92
N ASP A 413 -34.26 2.97 2.01
CA ASP A 413 -34.82 1.79 2.69
C ASP A 413 -36.27 2.04 3.15
N ILE A 414 -36.59 3.24 3.67
CA ILE A 414 -37.96 3.61 4.06
C ILE A 414 -38.92 3.52 2.87
N ARG A 415 -38.53 4.00 1.69
CA ARG A 415 -39.36 3.92 0.48
C ARG A 415 -39.47 2.50 -0.04
N LEU A 416 -38.37 1.74 -0.03
CA LEU A 416 -38.35 0.34 -0.44
C LEU A 416 -39.27 -0.52 0.44
N ARG A 417 -39.28 -0.26 1.76
CA ARG A 417 -40.19 -0.92 2.70
C ARG A 417 -41.66 -0.73 2.29
N ASP A 418 -42.04 0.49 1.95
CA ASP A 418 -43.42 0.82 1.57
C ASP A 418 -43.82 0.14 0.24
N LEU A 419 -42.88 0.08 -0.72
CA LEU A 419 -43.08 -0.56 -2.04
C LEU A 419 -43.08 -2.10 -1.99
N THR A 420 -42.29 -2.69 -1.11
CA THR A 420 -42.18 -4.16 -0.93
C THR A 420 -43.16 -4.71 0.08
N HIS A 421 -43.89 -3.83 0.79
CA HIS A 421 -44.77 -4.18 1.90
C HIS A 421 -44.08 -5.05 2.96
N GLU A 422 -42.84 -4.68 3.30
CA GLU A 422 -42.04 -5.40 4.29
C GLU A 422 -42.76 -5.42 5.64
N THR A 423 -42.86 -6.61 6.23
CA THR A 423 -43.46 -6.83 7.53
C THR A 423 -42.45 -6.58 8.64
N PRO A 424 -42.84 -5.97 9.78
CA PRO A 424 -41.94 -5.79 10.91
C PRO A 424 -41.29 -7.10 11.37
N ILE A 425 -39.99 -7.04 11.64
CA ILE A 425 -39.19 -8.12 12.22
C ILE A 425 -39.21 -7.96 13.73
N THR A 426 -39.44 -9.06 14.46
CA THR A 426 -39.33 -9.07 15.92
C THR A 426 -37.92 -9.54 16.29
N LEU A 427 -37.13 -8.65 16.88
CA LEU A 427 -35.80 -9.00 17.39
C LEU A 427 -35.88 -9.54 18.84
N PHE A 428 -34.72 -9.94 19.37
CA PHE A 428 -34.56 -10.25 20.79
C PHE A 428 -35.16 -9.12 21.67
N GLU A 429 -35.79 -9.51 22.78
CA GLU A 429 -36.52 -8.61 23.70
C GLU A 429 -37.85 -8.02 23.19
N ASN A 430 -38.50 -8.63 22.18
CA ASN A 430 -39.79 -8.17 21.62
C ASN A 430 -39.76 -6.76 21.01
N GLN A 431 -38.59 -6.26 20.62
CA GLN A 431 -38.48 -5.00 19.90
C GLN A 431 -38.81 -5.23 18.42
N THR A 432 -39.77 -4.46 17.89
CA THR A 432 -40.13 -4.48 16.47
C THR A 432 -39.25 -3.52 15.68
N THR A 433 -38.66 -4.00 14.59
CA THR A 433 -37.81 -3.22 13.68
C THR A 433 -38.11 -3.59 12.23
N TYR A 434 -37.54 -2.84 11.29
CA TYR A 434 -37.39 -3.26 9.88
C TYR A 434 -35.93 -3.60 9.57
N ALA A 435 -35.67 -4.21 8.41
CA ALA A 435 -34.33 -4.67 8.03
C ALA A 435 -33.34 -3.53 7.80
N TYR A 436 -33.75 -2.46 7.09
CA TYR A 436 -32.88 -1.37 6.62
C TYR A 436 -31.58 -1.88 5.96
N PRO A 437 -31.67 -2.69 4.89
CA PRO A 437 -30.53 -3.38 4.32
C PRO A 437 -29.48 -2.42 3.71
N LEU A 438 -29.89 -1.37 2.98
CA LEU A 438 -28.94 -0.46 2.32
C LEU A 438 -28.20 0.41 3.34
N SER A 439 -28.92 0.94 4.33
CA SER A 439 -28.33 1.70 5.44
C SER A 439 -27.44 0.81 6.31
N SER A 440 -27.84 -0.43 6.57
CA SER A 440 -27.02 -1.38 7.32
C SER A 440 -25.71 -1.71 6.59
N TRP A 441 -25.76 -1.86 5.27
CA TRP A 441 -24.56 -2.03 4.45
C TRP A 441 -23.67 -0.78 4.46
N ALA A 442 -24.23 0.41 4.24
CA ALA A 442 -23.47 1.66 4.28
C ALA A 442 -22.80 1.88 5.65
N TYR A 443 -23.51 1.57 6.74
CA TYR A 443 -22.97 1.66 8.09
C TYR A 443 -21.84 0.66 8.34
N HIS A 444 -21.94 -0.57 7.80
CA HIS A 444 -20.85 -1.54 7.82
C HIS A 444 -19.58 -0.97 7.15
N GLN A 445 -19.71 -0.43 5.92
CA GLN A 445 -18.60 0.19 5.19
C GLN A 445 -17.98 1.37 5.95
N LYS A 446 -18.81 2.19 6.59
CA LYS A 446 -18.36 3.31 7.42
C LYS A 446 -17.58 2.83 8.65
N LEU A 447 -18.10 1.85 9.39
CA LEU A 447 -17.44 1.28 10.56
C LEU A 447 -16.10 0.60 10.22
N GLN A 448 -15.99 -0.03 9.05
CA GLN A 448 -14.72 -0.54 8.56
C GLN A 448 -13.68 0.58 8.40
N GLN A 449 -14.06 1.72 7.80
CA GLN A 449 -13.17 2.87 7.62
C GLN A 449 -12.77 3.50 8.95
N LEU A 450 -13.70 3.67 9.89
CA LEU A 450 -13.41 4.19 11.24
C LEU A 450 -12.36 3.34 11.96
N ARG A 451 -12.52 2.01 11.92
CA ARG A 451 -11.56 1.06 12.48
C ARG A 451 -10.19 1.20 11.81
N LEU A 452 -10.17 1.33 10.48
CA LEU A 452 -8.94 1.44 9.72
C LEU A 452 -8.19 2.76 9.97
N ILE A 453 -8.88 3.88 10.15
CA ILE A 453 -8.29 5.16 10.56
C ILE A 453 -7.55 5.00 11.90
N LEU A 454 -8.13 4.25 12.83
CA LEU A 454 -7.54 3.97 14.13
C LEU A 454 -6.31 3.08 14.00
N GLN A 455 -6.44 1.95 13.31
CA GLN A 455 -5.37 0.98 13.07
C GLN A 455 -4.17 1.59 12.34
N LEU A 456 -4.41 2.37 11.29
CA LEU A 456 -3.36 3.12 10.58
C LEU A 456 -2.66 4.15 11.47
N GLY A 457 -3.31 4.67 12.50
CA GLY A 457 -2.64 5.55 13.46
C GLY A 457 -1.59 4.82 14.30
N PHE A 458 -1.79 3.53 14.60
CA PHE A 458 -0.75 2.72 15.25
C PHE A 458 0.37 2.34 14.29
N GLU A 459 0.02 2.00 13.03
CA GLU A 459 1.00 1.68 11.98
C GLU A 459 1.90 2.86 11.64
N LEU A 460 1.35 4.08 11.61
CA LEU A 460 2.09 5.29 11.24
C LEU A 460 2.72 6.01 12.44
N ASP A 461 2.71 5.39 13.62
CA ASP A 461 3.24 5.94 14.88
C ASP A 461 2.67 7.34 15.20
N ILE A 462 1.37 7.54 14.92
CA ILE A 462 0.66 8.82 15.10
C ILE A 462 0.29 9.06 16.57
N TYR A 463 0.20 7.99 17.37
CA TYR A 463 -0.21 8.06 18.78
C TYR A 463 1.03 8.04 19.68
N ALA A 464 1.15 9.04 20.55
CA ALA A 464 2.20 9.05 21.55
C ALA A 464 2.00 7.92 22.58
N PRO A 465 3.06 7.44 23.27
CA PRO A 465 2.95 6.33 24.22
C PRO A 465 1.87 6.48 25.30
N HIS A 466 1.60 7.71 25.75
CA HIS A 466 0.58 8.01 26.75
C HIS A 466 -0.86 8.04 26.19
N GLU A 467 -1.01 8.09 24.87
CA GLU A 467 -2.32 8.03 24.19
C GLU A 467 -2.75 6.59 23.89
N LEU A 468 -1.79 5.63 23.89
CA LEU A 468 -2.05 4.24 23.47
C LEU A 468 -3.18 3.56 24.25
N ALA A 469 -3.25 3.76 25.57
CA ALA A 469 -4.34 3.21 26.39
C ALA A 469 -5.71 3.69 25.87
N GLY A 470 -5.85 5.00 25.65
CA GLY A 470 -7.09 5.61 25.18
C GLY A 470 -7.43 5.25 23.74
N MET A 471 -6.44 5.13 22.85
CA MET A 471 -6.70 4.78 21.45
C MET A 471 -7.06 3.29 21.29
N TYR A 472 -6.50 2.38 22.10
CA TYR A 472 -6.96 0.98 22.12
C TYR A 472 -8.36 0.85 22.74
N TYR A 473 -8.67 1.63 23.79
CA TYR A 473 -10.02 1.72 24.31
C TYR A 473 -11.02 2.18 23.24
N TYR A 474 -10.68 3.22 22.48
CA TYR A 474 -11.54 3.72 21.41
C TYR A 474 -11.67 2.72 20.25
N LEU A 475 -10.59 2.02 19.89
CA LEU A 475 -10.64 0.92 18.92
C LEU A 475 -11.59 -0.19 19.38
N SER A 476 -11.51 -0.60 20.65
CA SER A 476 -12.44 -1.57 21.24
C SER A 476 -13.88 -1.07 21.14
N HIS A 477 -14.16 0.19 21.51
CA HIS A 477 -15.50 0.78 21.40
C HIS A 477 -16.09 0.70 19.98
N ILE A 478 -15.30 1.06 18.96
CA ILE A 478 -15.73 0.96 17.56
C ILE A 478 -15.93 -0.51 17.15
N CYS A 479 -15.05 -1.43 17.58
CA CYS A 479 -15.20 -2.85 17.30
C CYS A 479 -16.46 -3.44 17.95
N SER A 480 -16.73 -3.17 19.23
CA SER A 480 -17.93 -3.66 19.90
C SER A 480 -19.21 -3.11 19.27
N THR A 481 -19.22 -1.84 18.85
CA THR A 481 -20.32 -1.25 18.08
C THR A 481 -20.54 -1.99 16.76
N HIS A 482 -19.45 -2.34 16.08
CA HIS A 482 -19.49 -3.06 14.82
C HIS A 482 -19.97 -4.52 15.00
N VAL A 483 -19.54 -5.21 16.06
CA VAL A 483 -20.06 -6.55 16.39
C VAL A 483 -21.57 -6.50 16.60
N GLY A 484 -22.06 -5.56 17.41
CA GLY A 484 -23.50 -5.39 17.62
C GLY A 484 -24.29 -5.10 16.34
N HIS A 485 -23.67 -4.35 15.40
CA HIS A 485 -24.27 -4.11 14.08
C HIS A 485 -24.31 -5.37 13.20
N LEU A 486 -23.26 -6.19 13.21
CA LEU A 486 -23.27 -7.47 12.49
C LEU A 486 -24.27 -8.47 13.10
N ASP A 487 -24.45 -8.47 14.42
CA ASP A 487 -25.46 -9.31 15.09
C ASP A 487 -26.88 -8.87 14.71
N ARG A 488 -27.11 -7.56 14.55
CA ARG A 488 -28.36 -7.03 14.00
C ARG A 488 -28.57 -7.52 12.55
N ILE A 489 -27.57 -7.37 11.68
CA ILE A 489 -27.65 -7.85 10.28
C ILE A 489 -27.98 -9.35 10.26
N ARG A 490 -27.25 -10.15 11.04
CA ARG A 490 -27.50 -11.58 11.17
C ARG A 490 -28.94 -11.88 11.58
N SER A 491 -29.46 -11.17 12.58
CA SER A 491 -30.84 -11.36 13.06
C SER A 491 -31.87 -11.05 11.97
N CYS A 492 -31.66 -9.98 11.18
CA CYS A 492 -32.51 -9.65 10.04
C CYS A 492 -32.45 -10.73 8.94
N VAL A 493 -31.25 -11.24 8.63
CA VAL A 493 -31.06 -12.30 7.62
C VAL A 493 -31.70 -13.63 8.06
N ILE A 494 -31.59 -14.00 9.35
CA ILE A 494 -32.28 -15.17 9.91
C ILE A 494 -33.80 -15.01 9.79
N ALA A 495 -34.33 -13.85 10.19
CA ALA A 495 -35.78 -13.60 10.09
C ALA A 495 -36.28 -13.66 8.64
N ALA A 496 -35.48 -13.18 7.67
CA ALA A 496 -35.78 -13.32 6.25
C ALA A 496 -35.79 -14.79 5.82
N HIS A 497 -34.76 -15.56 6.18
CA HIS A 497 -34.66 -16.99 5.88
C HIS A 497 -35.86 -17.79 6.43
N GLU A 498 -36.24 -17.57 7.69
CA GLU A 498 -37.39 -18.22 8.34
C GLU A 498 -38.71 -17.85 7.66
N LYS A 499 -38.90 -16.58 7.28
CA LYS A 499 -40.08 -16.12 6.56
C LYS A 499 -40.20 -16.75 5.18
N PHE A 500 -39.09 -16.87 4.45
CA PHE A 500 -39.09 -17.56 3.17
C PHE A 500 -39.39 -19.04 3.33
N ALA A 501 -38.74 -19.73 4.27
CA ALA A 501 -38.96 -21.15 4.53
C ALA A 501 -40.41 -21.50 4.94
N THR A 502 -41.10 -20.57 5.61
CA THR A 502 -42.52 -20.73 6.00
C THR A 502 -43.51 -20.41 4.87
N THR A 503 -43.12 -19.56 3.91
CA THR A 503 -44.00 -19.10 2.83
C THR A 503 -43.82 -19.93 1.54
N ALA A 504 -42.61 -20.43 1.27
CA ALA A 504 -42.27 -21.23 0.09
C ALA A 504 -41.05 -22.14 0.36
N SER A 505 -40.87 -23.20 -0.44
CA SER A 505 -39.62 -23.96 -0.39
C SER A 505 -38.50 -23.16 -1.06
N LEU A 506 -37.40 -22.93 -0.35
CA LEU A 506 -36.19 -22.32 -0.90
C LEU A 506 -35.60 -23.21 -2.00
N THR A 507 -35.09 -22.59 -3.07
CA THR A 507 -34.30 -23.30 -4.09
C THR A 507 -32.89 -23.60 -3.55
N SER A 508 -32.21 -24.57 -4.17
CA SER A 508 -30.81 -24.89 -3.78
C SER A 508 -29.88 -23.68 -3.88
N ASP A 509 -30.09 -22.80 -4.86
CA ASP A 509 -29.27 -21.60 -5.06
C ASP A 509 -29.53 -20.54 -3.99
N GLN A 510 -30.80 -20.40 -3.58
CA GLN A 510 -31.20 -19.50 -2.50
C GLN A 510 -30.60 -19.96 -1.16
N GLU A 511 -30.69 -21.25 -0.84
CA GLU A 511 -30.09 -21.81 0.38
C GLU A 511 -28.57 -21.58 0.39
N SER A 512 -27.89 -21.80 -0.74
CA SER A 512 -26.46 -21.52 -0.87
C SER A 512 -26.11 -20.03 -0.71
N ALA A 513 -26.98 -19.11 -1.12
CA ALA A 513 -26.79 -17.67 -0.90
C ALA A 513 -26.87 -17.29 0.58
N TYR A 514 -27.82 -17.87 1.33
CA TYR A 514 -27.88 -17.71 2.79
C TYR A 514 -26.66 -18.31 3.49
N GLU A 515 -26.24 -19.53 3.12
CA GLU A 515 -25.04 -20.16 3.68
C GLU A 515 -23.77 -19.31 3.46
N ARG A 516 -23.61 -18.73 2.26
CA ARG A 516 -22.50 -17.81 1.95
C ARG A 516 -22.54 -16.57 2.85
N THR A 517 -23.73 -15.98 3.03
CA THR A 517 -23.93 -14.80 3.88
C THR A 517 -23.61 -15.11 5.34
N PHE A 518 -24.10 -16.23 5.89
CA PHE A 518 -23.78 -16.64 7.26
C PHE A 518 -22.30 -16.93 7.46
N THR A 519 -21.65 -17.58 6.48
CA THR A 519 -20.21 -17.83 6.51
C THR A 519 -19.41 -16.52 6.53
N LEU A 520 -19.81 -15.54 5.72
CA LEU A 520 -19.18 -14.21 5.71
C LEU A 520 -19.39 -13.49 7.05
N LEU A 521 -20.63 -13.45 7.57
CA LEU A 521 -20.94 -12.84 8.87
C LEU A 521 -20.15 -13.49 10.00
N ASP A 522 -19.99 -14.81 10.00
CA ASP A 522 -19.16 -15.54 10.96
C ASP A 522 -17.68 -15.15 10.88
N ALA A 523 -17.15 -15.03 9.66
CA ALA A 523 -15.77 -14.61 9.44
C ALA A 523 -15.52 -13.18 9.92
N LEU A 524 -16.38 -12.23 9.52
CA LEU A 524 -16.30 -10.82 9.92
C LEU A 524 -16.45 -10.65 11.44
N THR A 525 -17.41 -11.36 12.05
CA THR A 525 -17.63 -11.34 13.50
C THR A 525 -16.42 -11.91 14.24
N THR A 526 -15.86 -13.03 13.78
CA THR A 526 -14.66 -13.64 14.37
C THR A 526 -13.47 -12.66 14.32
N GLN A 527 -13.24 -12.00 13.19
CA GLN A 527 -12.18 -11.00 13.04
C GLN A 527 -12.37 -9.80 13.98
N LEU A 528 -13.60 -9.29 14.07
CA LEU A 528 -13.95 -8.17 14.94
C LEU A 528 -13.76 -8.51 16.42
N ILE A 529 -14.22 -9.68 16.87
CA ILE A 529 -14.03 -10.14 18.25
C ILE A 529 -12.54 -10.31 18.55
N ALA A 530 -11.75 -10.87 17.62
CA ALA A 530 -10.30 -10.98 17.80
C ALA A 530 -9.64 -9.61 17.99
N THR A 531 -10.01 -8.64 17.15
CA THR A 531 -9.50 -7.27 17.18
C THR A 531 -9.93 -6.55 18.47
N ASP A 532 -11.21 -6.65 18.85
CA ASP A 532 -11.76 -6.05 20.06
C ASP A 532 -11.07 -6.59 21.32
N ALA A 533 -11.04 -7.92 21.46
CA ALA A 533 -10.42 -8.57 22.61
C ALA A 533 -8.92 -8.24 22.72
N PHE A 534 -8.21 -8.11 21.60
CA PHE A 534 -6.80 -7.69 21.64
C PHE A 534 -6.66 -6.21 22.04
N ALA A 535 -7.52 -5.33 21.51
CA ALA A 535 -7.56 -3.93 21.91
C ALA A 535 -7.87 -3.77 23.41
N ILE A 536 -8.82 -4.54 23.97
CA ILE A 536 -9.12 -4.57 25.41
C ILE A 536 -7.90 -4.99 26.22
N ALA A 537 -7.17 -6.03 25.78
CA ALA A 537 -5.99 -6.50 26.47
C ALA A 537 -4.87 -5.45 26.52
N LEU A 538 -4.62 -4.77 25.39
CA LEU A 538 -3.61 -3.71 25.33
C LEU A 538 -4.06 -2.43 26.03
N HIS A 539 -5.34 -2.05 25.94
CA HIS A 539 -5.91 -0.97 26.75
C HIS A 539 -5.64 -1.19 28.23
N ALA A 540 -6.01 -2.36 28.76
CA ALA A 540 -5.79 -2.72 30.16
C ALA A 540 -4.30 -2.68 30.55
N LEU A 541 -3.43 -3.24 29.70
CA LEU A 541 -1.98 -3.23 29.93
C LEU A 541 -1.42 -1.79 29.95
N TYR A 542 -1.72 -0.96 28.95
CA TYR A 542 -1.23 0.41 28.89
C TYR A 542 -1.82 1.31 29.99
N ALA A 543 -3.08 1.11 30.38
CA ALA A 543 -3.68 1.80 31.52
C ALA A 543 -2.91 1.50 32.82
N LEU A 544 -2.57 0.22 33.06
CA LEU A 544 -1.75 -0.19 34.20
C LEU A 544 -0.34 0.41 34.14
N LEU A 545 0.33 0.34 32.99
CA LEU A 545 1.68 0.91 32.83
C LEU A 545 1.70 2.43 33.05
N THR A 546 0.65 3.13 32.59
CA THR A 546 0.48 4.57 32.81
C THR A 546 0.28 4.89 34.29
N ARG A 547 -0.60 4.14 34.98
CA ARG A 547 -0.88 4.29 36.41
C ARG A 547 0.36 4.17 37.29
N HIS A 548 1.28 3.28 36.91
CA HIS A 548 2.56 3.08 37.61
C HIS A 548 3.70 3.98 37.09
N ASN A 549 3.40 4.97 36.24
CA ASN A 549 4.37 5.93 35.66
C ASN A 549 5.52 5.25 34.90
N LEU A 550 5.27 4.11 34.25
CA LEU A 550 6.30 3.31 33.56
C LEU A 550 6.54 3.74 32.11
N LEU A 551 5.65 4.55 31.54
CA LEU A 551 5.74 5.03 30.16
C LEU A 551 6.56 6.34 30.01
N SER A 552 6.83 7.06 31.10
CA SER A 552 7.53 8.37 31.07
C SER A 552 9.07 8.28 31.10
N ARG A 553 9.67 7.09 31.04
CA ARG A 553 11.10 6.89 31.37
C ARG A 553 12.02 6.60 30.18
N ASN A 554 11.52 6.58 28.95
CA ASN A 554 12.30 6.26 27.74
C ASN A 554 12.53 7.45 26.80
N ASN A 555 12.87 8.62 27.33
CA ASN A 555 13.57 9.60 26.50
C ASN A 555 15.07 9.32 26.61
N ASN A 556 15.57 8.54 25.65
CA ASN A 556 17.00 8.37 25.39
C ASN A 556 17.63 9.63 24.78
N THR A 557 16.96 10.78 24.85
CA THR A 557 17.59 12.08 24.61
C THR A 557 18.27 12.53 25.89
N SER A 558 19.59 12.50 25.88
CA SER A 558 20.45 13.11 26.89
C SER A 558 20.19 14.61 26.98
N THR A 559 19.14 14.99 27.69
CA THR A 559 18.97 16.33 28.23
C THR A 559 18.47 16.14 29.64
N THR A 560 19.32 16.49 30.58
CA THR A 560 19.04 16.65 32.01
C THR A 560 17.86 17.60 32.20
N ALA A 561 16.65 17.04 32.17
CA ALA A 561 15.46 17.66 32.72
C ALA A 561 15.01 16.76 33.87
N THR A 562 15.35 17.21 35.06
CA THR A 562 14.91 16.70 36.34
C THR A 562 13.41 16.36 36.32
N THR A 563 13.13 15.13 36.75
CA THR A 563 11.88 14.63 37.32
C THR A 563 10.98 15.74 37.86
N THR A 564 9.85 16.02 37.17
CA THR A 564 8.56 16.52 37.71
C THR A 564 7.52 16.96 36.65
N ASN A 565 7.83 17.00 35.34
CA ASN A 565 7.06 17.86 34.40
C ASN A 565 6.19 17.21 33.30
N ALA A 566 5.80 15.93 33.35
CA ALA A 566 4.78 15.44 32.40
C ALA A 566 3.34 15.83 32.81
N ALA A 567 3.08 16.01 34.10
CA ALA A 567 1.78 16.44 34.62
C ALA A 567 1.64 17.97 34.78
N ASN A 568 2.76 18.73 34.76
CA ASN A 568 2.81 20.17 35.06
C ASN A 568 3.45 21.06 33.96
N SER A 569 3.63 20.62 32.70
CA SER A 569 4.25 21.47 31.67
C SER A 569 3.49 21.58 30.35
N SER A 570 2.24 22.01 30.42
CA SER A 570 1.74 22.81 29.31
C SER A 570 0.86 23.94 29.83
N ASN A 571 1.50 25.08 30.11
CA ASN A 571 0.79 26.36 30.26
C ASN A 571 -0.07 26.71 29.02
N TYR A 572 0.04 25.93 27.93
CA TYR A 572 -0.59 26.17 26.63
C TYR A 572 -1.62 25.09 26.21
N SER A 573 -1.88 24.05 27.03
CA SER A 573 -2.75 22.93 26.62
C SER A 573 -3.28 22.11 27.79
N THR A 574 -4.54 21.70 27.70
CA THR A 574 -5.20 20.81 28.67
C THR A 574 -5.36 19.39 28.08
N PRO A 575 -5.48 18.34 28.92
CA PRO A 575 -5.81 16.99 28.45
C PRO A 575 -7.08 16.94 27.58
N ARG A 576 -8.09 17.76 27.87
CA ARG A 576 -9.31 17.91 27.07
C ARG A 576 -9.01 18.42 25.66
N LEU A 577 -8.24 19.50 25.52
CA LEU A 577 -7.87 20.05 24.21
C LEU A 577 -7.05 19.05 23.38
N ARG A 578 -6.18 18.26 24.03
CA ARG A 578 -5.44 17.19 23.35
C ARG A 578 -6.36 16.07 22.87
N TYR A 579 -7.34 15.69 23.67
CA TYR A 579 -8.37 14.73 23.29
C TYR A 579 -9.20 15.23 22.10
N GLU A 580 -9.70 16.46 22.16
CA GLU A 580 -10.47 17.07 21.07
C GLU A 580 -9.66 17.14 19.77
N LEU A 581 -8.37 17.48 19.85
CA LEU A 581 -7.48 17.45 18.68
C LEU A 581 -7.27 16.04 18.13
N ARG A 582 -7.04 15.05 19.00
CA ARG A 582 -6.84 13.65 18.62
C ARG A 582 -8.08 13.07 17.94
N MET A 583 -9.26 13.41 18.47
CA MET A 583 -10.54 12.88 18.01
C MET A 583 -11.22 13.72 16.93
N ARG A 584 -10.59 14.81 16.48
CA ARG A 584 -11.11 15.67 15.39
C ARG A 584 -11.60 14.90 14.15
N PRO A 585 -10.93 13.84 13.66
CA PRO A 585 -11.44 13.07 12.51
C PRO A 585 -12.80 12.41 12.74
N PHE A 586 -13.20 12.19 14.00
CA PHE A 586 -14.44 11.51 14.38
C PHE A 586 -15.56 12.48 14.79
N THR A 587 -15.23 13.74 15.07
CA THR A 587 -16.21 14.78 15.45
C THR A 587 -17.37 14.98 14.46
N PRO A 588 -17.17 14.95 13.12
CA PRO A 588 -18.29 15.16 12.19
C PRO A 588 -19.19 13.92 12.00
N ILE A 589 -18.89 12.78 12.64
CA ILE A 589 -19.61 11.52 12.44
C ILE A 589 -20.80 11.45 13.38
N ALA A 590 -22.00 11.23 12.83
CA ALA A 590 -23.22 11.15 13.62
C ALA A 590 -23.30 9.84 14.43
N LEU A 591 -22.99 8.71 13.80
CA LEU A 591 -23.08 7.38 14.42
C LEU A 591 -21.85 6.51 14.12
N PRO A 592 -21.18 5.91 15.12
CA PRO A 592 -21.37 6.12 16.54
C PRO A 592 -20.96 7.53 16.97
N GLU A 593 -21.68 8.08 17.95
CA GLU A 593 -21.35 9.39 18.52
C GLU A 593 -19.96 9.37 19.16
N LEU A 594 -19.22 10.47 19.01
CA LEU A 594 -17.93 10.63 19.67
C LEU A 594 -18.11 10.61 21.20
N ILE A 595 -17.39 9.70 21.87
CA ILE A 595 -17.41 9.59 23.34
C ILE A 595 -17.04 10.93 23.98
N PRO A 596 -17.86 11.51 24.88
CA PRO A 596 -17.48 12.72 25.61
C PRO A 596 -16.17 12.55 26.39
N TYR A 597 -15.37 13.62 26.46
CA TYR A 597 -14.04 13.58 27.09
C TYR A 597 -14.05 13.02 28.51
N GLU A 598 -15.05 13.37 29.31
CA GLU A 598 -15.18 12.96 30.70
C GLU A 598 -15.36 11.44 30.84
N ILE A 599 -16.17 10.84 29.95
CA ILE A 599 -16.37 9.39 29.89
C ILE A 599 -15.09 8.72 29.38
N PHE A 600 -14.52 9.25 28.30
CA PHE A 600 -13.30 8.72 27.72
C PHE A 600 -12.14 8.72 28.73
N ALA A 601 -11.90 9.84 29.41
CA ALA A 601 -10.80 9.97 30.36
C ALA A 601 -10.93 8.99 31.53
N LYS A 602 -12.16 8.76 32.00
CA LYS A 602 -12.46 7.82 33.08
C LYS A 602 -12.20 6.38 32.63
N GLU A 603 -12.81 5.96 31.52
CA GLU A 603 -12.77 4.59 31.03
C GLU A 603 -11.39 4.21 30.48
N ALA A 604 -10.72 5.13 29.77
CA ALA A 604 -9.37 4.90 29.25
C ALA A 604 -8.35 4.67 30.37
N ALA A 605 -8.50 5.33 31.52
CA ALA A 605 -7.58 5.21 32.66
C ALA A 605 -7.93 4.07 33.64
N LEU A 606 -9.13 3.46 33.51
CA LEU A 606 -9.63 2.38 34.37
C LEU A 606 -9.54 2.71 35.86
N LEU A 607 -9.76 3.98 36.24
CA LEU A 607 -9.44 4.51 37.58
C LEU A 607 -10.15 3.76 38.72
N ASP A 608 -11.34 3.24 38.46
CA ASP A 608 -12.19 2.57 39.45
C ASP A 608 -11.88 1.07 39.63
N ILE A 609 -10.87 0.54 38.91
CA ILE A 609 -10.56 -0.89 38.88
C ILE A 609 -9.17 -1.15 39.49
N SER A 610 -9.09 -2.11 40.41
CA SER A 610 -7.83 -2.56 41.02
C SER A 610 -6.87 -3.15 39.99
N ASP A 611 -5.57 -3.08 40.27
CA ASP A 611 -4.53 -3.60 39.37
C ASP A 611 -4.71 -5.11 39.10
N GLU A 612 -5.10 -5.88 40.10
CA GLU A 612 -5.41 -7.32 39.98
C GLU A 612 -6.56 -7.57 38.98
N ASN A 613 -7.65 -6.81 39.11
CA ASN A 613 -8.81 -6.95 38.23
C ASN A 613 -8.51 -6.47 36.80
N ILE A 614 -7.64 -5.46 36.62
CA ILE A 614 -7.18 -5.04 35.29
C ILE A 614 -6.35 -6.12 34.63
N LEU A 615 -5.43 -6.75 35.37
CA LEU A 615 -4.61 -7.85 34.84
C LEU A 615 -5.45 -9.09 34.53
N ASP A 616 -6.45 -9.41 35.35
CA ASP A 616 -7.41 -10.49 35.05
C ASP A 616 -8.22 -10.19 33.78
N ARG A 617 -8.74 -8.95 33.66
CA ARG A 617 -9.41 -8.48 32.43
C ARG A 617 -8.52 -8.62 31.22
N ALA A 618 -7.25 -8.19 31.31
CA ALA A 618 -6.28 -8.31 30.22
C ALA A 618 -6.00 -9.78 29.87
N GLY A 619 -5.87 -10.65 30.89
CA GLY A 619 -5.64 -12.08 30.73
C GLY A 619 -6.80 -12.81 30.03
N ARG A 620 -8.05 -12.51 30.40
CA ARG A 620 -9.24 -13.06 29.72
C ARG A 620 -9.35 -12.58 28.28
N ALA A 621 -9.20 -11.28 28.07
CA ALA A 621 -9.30 -10.68 26.73
C ALA A 621 -8.21 -11.21 25.78
N ILE A 622 -6.96 -11.33 26.23
CA ILE A 622 -5.89 -11.86 25.36
C ILE A 622 -6.08 -13.34 25.03
N ALA A 623 -6.65 -14.14 25.94
CA ALA A 623 -6.98 -15.54 25.67
C ALA A 623 -8.09 -15.66 24.61
N GLU A 624 -9.10 -14.81 24.68
CA GLU A 624 -10.15 -14.73 23.66
C GLU A 624 -9.62 -14.27 22.30
N ALA A 625 -8.78 -13.24 22.27
CA ALA A 625 -8.12 -12.78 21.04
C ALA A 625 -7.32 -13.92 20.40
N LYS A 626 -6.50 -14.62 21.18
CA LYS A 626 -5.69 -15.75 20.71
C LYS A 626 -6.55 -16.84 20.06
N ARG A 627 -7.62 -17.27 20.73
CA ARG A 627 -8.54 -18.31 20.22
C ARG A 627 -9.14 -17.92 18.86
N ASN A 628 -9.56 -16.66 18.71
CA ASN A 628 -10.16 -16.20 17.46
C ASN A 628 -9.14 -16.03 16.34
N PHE A 629 -7.92 -15.54 16.61
CA PHE A 629 -6.84 -15.50 15.62
C PHE A 629 -6.39 -16.90 15.19
N GLU A 630 -6.36 -17.89 16.10
CA GLU A 630 -6.11 -19.29 15.75
C GLU A 630 -7.19 -19.83 14.80
N LYS A 631 -8.47 -19.58 15.10
CA LYS A 631 -9.60 -19.94 14.22
C LYS A 631 -9.45 -19.31 12.83
N MET A 632 -9.14 -18.03 12.75
CA MET A 632 -8.91 -17.32 11.49
C MET A 632 -7.73 -17.91 10.71
N ALA A 633 -6.62 -18.21 11.38
CA ALA A 633 -5.44 -18.80 10.73
C ALA A 633 -5.76 -20.19 10.14
N THR A 634 -6.57 -21.00 10.83
CA THR A 634 -7.05 -22.29 10.32
C THR A 634 -7.98 -22.12 9.12
N GLN A 635 -8.93 -21.18 9.19
CA GLN A 635 -9.83 -20.87 8.07
C GLN A 635 -9.02 -20.46 6.82
N GLN A 636 -8.08 -19.52 6.96
CA GLN A 636 -7.24 -19.06 5.84
C GLN A 636 -6.34 -20.16 5.26
N GLN A 637 -5.84 -21.09 6.10
CA GLN A 637 -5.11 -22.27 5.61
C GLN A 637 -5.99 -23.22 4.80
N GLN A 638 -7.25 -23.40 5.20
CA GLN A 638 -8.20 -24.23 4.44
C GLN A 638 -8.54 -23.60 3.09
N TYR A 639 -8.68 -22.28 3.03
CA TYR A 639 -8.85 -21.56 1.76
C TYR A 639 -7.66 -21.76 0.83
N GLN A 640 -6.42 -21.67 1.35
CA GLN A 640 -5.21 -21.97 0.55
C GLN A 640 -5.16 -23.42 0.04
N GLY A 641 -5.64 -24.39 0.83
CA GLY A 641 -5.63 -25.80 0.46
C GLY A 641 -6.70 -26.21 -0.55
N LYS A 642 -7.73 -25.37 -0.78
CA LYS A 642 -8.83 -25.62 -1.73
C LYS A 642 -8.64 -24.92 -3.10
N GLY A 643 -7.56 -24.17 -3.30
CA GLY A 643 -7.24 -23.52 -4.57
C GLY A 643 -7.10 -24.52 -5.73
N SER A 644 -7.66 -24.17 -6.88
CA SER A 644 -7.80 -25.05 -8.05
C SER A 644 -6.46 -25.35 -8.74
N GLY A 645 -5.71 -26.37 -8.31
CA GLY A 645 -4.64 -27.02 -9.11
C GLY A 645 -3.39 -26.18 -9.46
N THR A 646 -3.47 -24.85 -9.42
CA THR A 646 -2.36 -23.91 -9.32
C THR A 646 -2.11 -23.69 -7.83
N GLY A 647 -0.87 -23.82 -7.37
CA GLY A 647 -0.53 -23.64 -5.95
C GLY A 647 -1.06 -22.31 -5.40
N ALA A 648 -1.34 -22.24 -4.10
CA ALA A 648 -1.85 -21.03 -3.46
C ALA A 648 -1.03 -19.79 -3.85
N GLY A 649 -1.71 -18.77 -4.37
CA GLY A 649 -1.09 -17.50 -4.77
C GLY A 649 -0.32 -16.82 -3.63
N ASN A 650 0.74 -16.09 -3.99
CA ASN A 650 1.61 -15.37 -3.07
C ASN A 650 0.88 -14.27 -2.30
N VAL A 651 -0.12 -13.61 -2.89
CA VAL A 651 -0.94 -12.59 -2.22
C VAL A 651 -1.88 -13.26 -1.22
N GLN A 652 -2.48 -14.40 -1.55
CA GLN A 652 -3.25 -15.19 -0.60
C GLN A 652 -2.37 -15.72 0.56
N ALA A 653 -1.10 -16.03 0.29
CA ALA A 653 -0.11 -16.34 1.32
C ALA A 653 0.13 -15.16 2.26
N ASP A 654 0.09 -13.93 1.76
CA ASP A 654 0.24 -12.71 2.56
C ASP A 654 -0.96 -12.44 3.47
N VAL A 655 -2.17 -12.75 3.03
CA VAL A 655 -3.37 -12.70 3.89
C VAL A 655 -3.18 -13.60 5.11
N LEU A 656 -2.77 -14.86 4.89
CA LEU A 656 -2.49 -15.79 5.99
C LEU A 656 -1.33 -15.33 6.87
N ARG A 657 -0.26 -14.79 6.26
CA ARG A 657 0.89 -14.27 7.00
C ARG A 657 0.49 -13.15 7.95
N THR A 658 -0.36 -12.23 7.49
CA THR A 658 -0.90 -11.13 8.31
C THR A 658 -1.61 -11.66 9.55
N VAL A 659 -2.52 -12.63 9.39
CA VAL A 659 -3.22 -13.25 10.53
C VAL A 659 -2.25 -13.97 11.49
N LYS A 660 -1.22 -14.64 10.95
CA LYS A 660 -0.18 -15.27 11.77
C LYS A 660 0.66 -14.25 12.55
N ASP A 661 0.92 -13.09 11.97
CA ASP A 661 1.66 -12.01 12.61
C ASP A 661 0.84 -11.33 13.71
N GLU A 662 -0.48 -11.18 13.53
CA GLU A 662 -1.40 -10.79 14.60
C GLU A 662 -1.42 -11.81 15.74
N LEU A 663 -1.46 -13.11 15.43
CA LEU A 663 -1.38 -14.18 16.43
C LEU A 663 -0.04 -14.13 17.21
N ARG A 664 1.08 -13.87 16.54
CA ARG A 664 2.39 -13.69 17.19
C ARG A 664 2.41 -12.46 18.11
N ALA A 665 1.84 -11.35 17.67
CA ALA A 665 1.68 -10.15 18.51
C ALA A 665 0.83 -10.46 19.75
N CYS A 666 -0.28 -11.20 19.58
CA CYS A 666 -1.15 -11.64 20.66
C CYS A 666 -0.42 -12.52 21.69
N ILE A 667 0.39 -13.48 21.23
CA ILE A 667 1.25 -14.29 22.11
C ILE A 667 2.27 -13.41 22.86
N GLY A 668 2.89 -12.46 22.17
CA GLY A 668 3.79 -11.49 22.80
C GLY A 668 3.11 -10.68 23.90
N ALA A 669 1.87 -10.24 23.68
CA ALA A 669 1.09 -9.51 24.67
C ALA A 669 0.70 -10.39 25.86
N SER A 670 0.37 -11.66 25.64
CA SER A 670 0.13 -12.63 26.73
C SER A 670 1.36 -12.78 27.64
N ILE A 671 2.57 -12.83 27.06
CA ILE A 671 3.83 -12.85 27.81
C ILE A 671 4.02 -11.54 28.59
N ALA A 672 3.76 -10.39 27.98
CA ALA A 672 3.87 -9.09 28.63
C ALA A 672 2.91 -8.94 29.83
N ILE A 673 1.66 -9.38 29.66
CA ILE A 673 0.64 -9.39 30.73
C ILE A 673 1.06 -10.35 31.86
N GLY A 674 1.53 -11.55 31.53
CA GLY A 674 2.03 -12.51 32.52
C GLY A 674 3.26 -11.99 33.28
N GLY A 675 4.16 -11.28 32.59
CA GLY A 675 5.29 -10.59 33.20
C GLY A 675 4.85 -9.48 34.16
N ALA A 676 3.90 -8.63 33.74
CA ALA A 676 3.32 -7.61 34.59
C ALA A 676 2.68 -8.22 35.86
N LYS A 677 1.86 -9.27 35.71
CA LYS A 677 1.19 -9.95 36.83
C LYS A 677 2.15 -10.42 37.90
N LYS A 678 3.20 -11.16 37.52
CA LYS A 678 4.24 -11.64 38.45
C LYS A 678 4.92 -10.50 39.22
N ILE A 679 5.18 -9.38 38.55
CA ILE A 679 5.92 -8.27 39.16
C ILE A 679 5.02 -7.47 40.12
N PHE A 680 3.76 -7.27 39.78
CA PHE A 680 2.81 -6.53 40.63
C PHE A 680 2.37 -7.36 41.86
N GLU A 681 2.16 -8.67 41.72
CA GLU A 681 1.90 -9.58 42.86
C GLU A 681 3.08 -9.60 43.86
N ASN A 682 4.32 -9.63 43.37
CA ASN A 682 5.52 -9.61 44.21
C ASN A 682 5.72 -8.28 44.97
N LYS A 683 5.18 -7.16 44.47
CA LYS A 683 5.22 -5.86 45.15
C LYS A 683 4.22 -5.78 46.31
N GLU A 684 3.03 -6.38 46.16
CA GLU A 684 2.03 -6.42 47.24
C GLU A 684 2.45 -7.38 48.35
N GLY A 685 3.03 -8.53 48.02
CA GLY A 685 3.58 -9.47 49.02
C GLY A 685 4.72 -8.87 49.88
N ARG A 686 5.46 -7.89 49.36
CA ARG A 686 6.50 -7.15 50.11
C ARG A 686 5.95 -6.03 50.99
N LYS A 687 4.79 -5.44 50.66
CA LYS A 687 4.13 -4.44 51.52
C LYS A 687 3.50 -5.05 52.79
N GLY A 688 3.21 -6.36 52.78
CA GLY A 688 2.63 -7.08 53.93
C GLY A 688 3.60 -7.48 55.05
N LYS A 689 4.92 -7.35 54.85
CA LYS A 689 5.95 -7.69 55.86
C LYS A 689 6.98 -6.58 56.00
N GLY A 690 6.68 -5.57 56.82
CA GLY A 690 7.70 -4.63 57.32
C GLY A 690 7.19 -3.22 57.59
N LYS A 691 6.80 -2.94 58.83
CA LYS A 691 6.99 -1.61 59.40
C LYS A 691 8.49 -1.45 59.65
N GLY A 692 9.17 -0.65 58.82
CA GLY A 692 10.60 -0.38 58.97
C GLY A 692 11.09 0.64 57.95
N ASN A 693 11.52 1.80 58.46
CA ASN A 693 12.03 2.97 57.76
C ASN A 693 13.05 2.68 56.64
N GLY A 694 13.03 3.55 55.62
CA GLY A 694 14.24 4.04 54.96
C GLY A 694 14.71 3.31 53.70
N ASN A 695 14.39 3.93 52.55
CA ASN A 695 15.23 3.95 51.36
C ASN A 695 15.62 2.59 50.70
N GLY A 696 14.64 1.73 50.44
CA GLY A 696 14.81 0.55 49.60
C GLY A 696 14.51 0.85 48.13
N GLY A 697 15.53 1.12 47.31
CA GLY A 697 15.42 1.20 45.86
C GLY A 697 14.87 -0.11 45.27
N GLY A 698 13.57 -0.16 45.03
CA GLY A 698 12.94 -1.30 44.34
C GLY A 698 13.42 -1.35 42.90
N LYS A 699 14.00 -2.50 42.49
CA LYS A 699 14.36 -2.83 41.10
C LYS A 699 13.31 -2.27 40.14
N GLY A 700 13.71 -1.24 39.38
CA GLY A 700 12.77 -0.43 38.58
C GLY A 700 12.23 -1.25 37.43
N LEU A 701 10.92 -1.24 37.19
CA LEU A 701 10.36 -1.86 35.97
C LEU A 701 10.85 -1.09 34.74
N ARG A 702 11.31 -1.80 33.72
CA ARG A 702 11.63 -1.20 32.41
C ARG A 702 10.61 -1.66 31.39
N VAL A 703 9.98 -0.70 30.71
CA VAL A 703 9.08 -0.94 29.59
C VAL A 703 9.77 -0.47 28.33
N GLU A 704 9.72 -1.27 27.28
CA GLU A 704 10.18 -0.90 25.93
C GLU A 704 9.03 -1.12 24.96
N ILE A 705 8.65 -0.10 24.20
CA ILE A 705 7.67 -0.22 23.12
C ILE A 705 8.47 -0.37 21.83
N PRO A 706 8.38 -1.50 21.12
CA PRO A 706 9.11 -1.69 19.88
C PRO A 706 8.63 -0.73 18.78
N ASP A 707 9.58 -0.12 18.07
CA ASP A 707 9.30 0.78 16.94
C ASP A 707 8.58 0.03 15.80
N VAL A 708 7.79 0.76 15.03
CA VAL A 708 7.15 0.24 13.79
C VAL A 708 8.22 -0.30 12.84
N GLY A 709 7.96 -1.47 12.23
CA GLY A 709 8.90 -2.13 11.31
C GLY A 709 10.11 -2.79 11.98
N SER A 710 10.28 -2.66 13.30
CA SER A 710 11.33 -3.37 14.03
C SER A 710 11.00 -4.86 14.16
N ARG A 711 12.03 -5.72 14.22
CA ARG A 711 11.85 -7.17 14.50
C ARG A 711 11.15 -7.46 15.84
N GLY A 712 11.07 -6.47 16.73
CA GLY A 712 10.37 -6.58 18.01
C GLY A 712 8.86 -6.35 17.92
N ARG A 713 8.35 -5.80 16.80
CA ARG A 713 6.93 -5.55 16.57
C ARG A 713 6.44 -6.52 15.49
N TRP A 714 5.69 -7.54 15.91
CA TRP A 714 5.21 -8.58 14.99
C TRP A 714 4.15 -8.08 14.02
N HIS A 715 3.35 -7.09 14.41
CA HIS A 715 2.31 -6.51 13.57
C HIS A 715 2.18 -5.01 13.81
N ASP A 716 2.04 -4.23 12.74
CA ASP A 716 2.10 -2.77 12.81
C ASP A 716 0.94 -2.13 13.57
N TRP A 717 -0.24 -2.75 13.60
CA TRP A 717 -1.37 -2.23 14.40
C TRP A 717 -1.22 -2.46 15.91
N TRP A 718 -0.35 -3.39 16.32
CA TRP A 718 -0.30 -3.89 17.69
C TRP A 718 1.05 -3.52 18.34
N ALA A 719 1.10 -2.34 18.93
CA ALA A 719 2.21 -1.90 19.78
C ALA A 719 2.22 -2.70 21.10
N VAL A 720 2.90 -3.85 21.10
CA VAL A 720 3.01 -4.71 22.28
C VAL A 720 4.25 -4.34 23.09
N PRO A 721 4.10 -3.86 24.34
CA PRO A 721 5.26 -3.48 25.16
C PRO A 721 6.00 -4.70 25.70
N LYS A 722 7.34 -4.62 25.73
CA LYS A 722 8.18 -5.57 26.48
C LYS A 722 8.31 -5.09 27.92
N VAL A 723 7.86 -5.93 28.85
CA VAL A 723 7.90 -5.66 30.30
C VAL A 723 9.04 -6.46 30.92
N MET A 724 10.06 -5.77 31.42
CA MET A 724 11.27 -6.38 31.99
C MET A 724 11.50 -5.94 33.44
N GLU A 725 12.09 -6.82 34.26
CA GLU A 725 12.67 -6.42 35.54
C GLU A 725 13.93 -5.58 35.27
N GLY A 726 13.99 -4.34 35.79
CA GLY A 726 15.21 -3.54 35.72
C GLY A 726 16.28 -4.15 36.60
N LYS A 727 17.49 -4.18 36.05
CA LYS A 727 18.70 -4.64 36.73
C LYS A 727 19.07 -3.71 37.89
#